data_AF-A0A222SUQ3-F1
#
_entry.id   AF-A0A222SUQ3-F1
#
_cell.length_a   1.000
_cell.length_b   1.000
_cell.length_c   1.000
_cell.angle_alpha   90.00
_cell.angle_beta   90.00
_cell.angle_gamma   90.00
#
_symmetry.space_group_name_H-M   'P 1'
#
loop_
_entity.id
_entity.type
_entity.pdbx_description
1 polymer ?
#
loop_
_entity_poly.entity_id
_entity_poly.type
_entity_poly.pdbx_seq_one_letter_code
_entity_poly.pdbx_strand_id
1 'polypeptide(L)'
;MIERLCALLEDAGVELSEEELRDVLWFAATTAPARSEEGEPTPSPGSAGPTSGAADGDDDGKGDQRQPAGPPTEGEPEPGPLVPAGLYAPGAARPAAARPARAVGVRGVRALPAARGLSRALRPLRRSVPSRTSFCVDETATAEWIAETGLPDVVLRPRPERWLSVALIVDDGPSMVLWQQLAAEVRGLLERQGAFRSVRTYGLDSAQDAAPVLRARPYAPGAPRRTARQLTDTSGRTVMLVLSDGVGPGWRGGAIPRLLRRWARHSPVAVLQPLPARMWPERGMPTQRLLVDAGGREGSPGRALSVRHPVLPRGLVSYDGKTPVPVLELAEGELGAWAALTGTGGSGAPLPVMLLDGAEKPVAARATAHVPEPTAEERLRRFRGAASPEAQRLAGALATVHPLTLPVMRLIHQAGAGRGERFHPAQLAEVFLGGLLRRREGGAEEYEFHPGVADLLLDAVRTSDALETAAQVTAFLLHRQGSGPEFRARLSGDHGDSRVAEEARPFAAASPELLQRLGLLEEGPDDPAPPPEVPERRSVAPATAVPPRSYTSEQVQPPVMAVVRRIAADDGLPKSVRDYVDKMLAEADERNEETGWWGVRTLPDVAEQLIDAGWPEHVAELREMAREQIEGLRSRDDLESRNLRGHLAITLNKLGEHDEAERELRAVVAISGRVHGAEADYTLFARGYLVDLLSDAGRADAAEEECRALIEAWERRDDDSRSHVQDKRFRRGRLLLDLGRVAEAEEEIRVSLSMARELHGPTHQETVNARAWLTTALRRQNRLDEAEAEMRAAVEDCAASAESEVDPPLMTALFTLGDILDLGQRYEEAESLWHDLVDRTSAALSPTHWRVRRARRNRVDDLRGLRRYAEAESEADALVAETFAAVGERHDESLTALRTRALVLDDQGRHDEAQTAYRDLLARQTAVLGAEHPNALTTRHHLAVSMGMAGRHEEALEAYTQVLQDRIRLVGPDAPGTLVERYSRAGALSSLGRVEEAEQEYRLTMEGEARVLGPDDPSALLTVVQLAALLRDQKRYEESEALYRRVVEGRTRSMGAEAKNTLAARHSLGNVLNKMGRFAEAETEIRETLTARQRVLGPEHANTLWTRHNLGTTLKGLGRLDEAEAEWRAVLEIGERVLGEEHNCTVKTREALAGLRGPEDDQMS
;
A
#
# COMPACT_ATOMS: atom_id res chain seq x y z
N MET A 1 -35.92 -53.47 -11.35
CA MET A 1 -34.54 -53.50 -11.90
C MET A 1 -33.61 -54.25 -10.95
N ILE A 2 -33.52 -53.83 -9.67
CA ILE A 2 -32.69 -54.50 -8.65
C ILE A 2 -33.16 -55.95 -8.41
N GLU A 3 -34.47 -56.18 -8.23
CA GLU A 3 -35.03 -57.55 -8.08
C GLU A 3 -34.69 -58.46 -9.27
N ARG A 4 -34.66 -57.93 -10.49
CA ARG A 4 -34.29 -58.68 -11.70
C ARG A 4 -32.79 -58.99 -11.76
N LEU A 5 -31.94 -58.12 -11.21
CA LEU A 5 -30.50 -58.37 -11.08
C LEU A 5 -30.23 -59.41 -9.99
N CYS A 6 -30.91 -59.33 -8.84
CA CYS A 6 -30.85 -60.33 -7.78
C CYS A 6 -31.24 -61.72 -8.31
N ALA A 7 -32.36 -61.81 -9.04
CA ALA A 7 -32.79 -63.06 -9.66
C ALA A 7 -31.77 -63.62 -10.67
N LEU A 8 -31.13 -62.77 -11.48
CA LEU A 8 -30.09 -63.19 -12.41
C LEU A 8 -28.79 -63.64 -11.72
N LEU A 9 -28.44 -63.06 -10.58
CA LEU A 9 -27.28 -63.45 -9.78
C LEU A 9 -27.54 -64.76 -9.02
N GLU A 10 -28.74 -64.93 -8.48
CA GLU A 10 -29.21 -66.19 -7.89
C GLU A 10 -29.24 -67.32 -8.93
N ASP A 11 -29.81 -67.09 -10.12
CA ASP A 11 -29.80 -68.06 -11.23
C ASP A 11 -28.37 -68.41 -11.70
N ALA A 12 -27.42 -67.49 -11.54
CA ALA A 12 -26.00 -67.70 -11.86
C ALA A 12 -25.21 -68.35 -10.70
N GLY A 13 -25.86 -68.66 -9.57
CA GLY A 13 -25.23 -69.28 -8.39
C GLY A 13 -24.30 -68.35 -7.60
N VAL A 14 -24.47 -67.03 -7.74
CA VAL A 14 -23.67 -66.02 -7.04
C VAL A 14 -24.50 -65.40 -5.92
N GLU A 15 -24.33 -65.91 -4.70
CA GLU A 15 -24.90 -65.30 -3.50
C GLU A 15 -23.99 -64.15 -3.03
N LEU A 16 -24.43 -62.92 -3.24
CA LEU A 16 -23.79 -61.73 -2.68
C LEU A 16 -24.60 -61.25 -1.48
N SER A 17 -23.91 -60.90 -0.40
CA SER A 17 -24.51 -60.14 0.69
C SER A 17 -25.02 -58.78 0.17
N GLU A 18 -25.91 -58.13 0.93
CA GLU A 18 -26.42 -56.80 0.56
C GLU A 18 -25.29 -55.77 0.41
N GLU A 19 -24.22 -55.89 1.19
CA GLU A 19 -23.03 -55.04 1.12
C GLU A 19 -22.22 -55.30 -0.14
N GLU A 20 -21.96 -56.56 -0.48
CA GLU A 20 -21.24 -56.94 -1.71
C GLU A 20 -22.04 -56.58 -2.98
N LEU A 21 -23.37 -56.73 -2.96
CA LEU A 21 -24.23 -56.31 -4.07
C LEU A 21 -24.17 -54.78 -4.27
N ARG A 22 -24.17 -54.01 -3.18
CA ARG A 22 -23.99 -52.54 -3.22
C ARG A 22 -22.62 -52.17 -3.76
N ASP A 23 -21.57 -52.87 -3.35
CA ASP A 23 -20.20 -52.66 -3.83
C ASP A 23 -20.06 -52.98 -5.31
N VAL A 24 -20.61 -54.10 -5.78
CA VAL A 24 -20.60 -54.48 -7.20
C VAL A 24 -21.37 -53.46 -8.05
N LEU A 25 -22.54 -53.01 -7.58
CA LEU A 25 -23.32 -51.96 -8.25
C LEU A 25 -22.57 -50.61 -8.26
N TRP A 26 -21.87 -50.27 -7.17
CA TRP A 26 -21.04 -49.08 -7.08
C TRP A 26 -19.83 -49.17 -8.02
N PHE A 27 -19.12 -50.30 -8.06
CA PHE A 27 -18.01 -50.57 -8.97
C PHE A 27 -18.46 -50.50 -10.42
N ALA A 28 -19.57 -51.15 -10.79
CA ALA A 28 -20.13 -51.09 -12.14
C ALA A 28 -20.47 -49.64 -12.55
N ALA A 29 -21.06 -48.85 -11.65
CA ALA A 29 -21.41 -47.46 -11.91
C ALA A 29 -20.21 -46.49 -11.96
N THR A 30 -19.08 -46.84 -11.33
CA THR A 30 -17.89 -46.00 -11.22
C THR A 30 -16.76 -46.43 -12.17
N THR A 31 -16.74 -47.66 -12.67
CA THR A 31 -15.66 -48.18 -13.54
C THR A 31 -16.08 -48.44 -14.99
N ALA A 32 -17.39 -48.50 -15.30
CA ALA A 32 -17.85 -48.70 -16.67
C ALA A 32 -17.42 -47.56 -17.61
N PRO A 33 -16.94 -47.86 -18.84
CA PRO A 33 -16.72 -46.85 -19.87
C PRO A 33 -18.04 -46.22 -20.31
N ALA A 34 -18.05 -44.93 -20.66
CA ALA A 34 -19.24 -44.28 -21.19
C ALA A 34 -19.68 -44.96 -22.50
N ARG A 35 -20.83 -45.65 -22.50
CA ARG A 35 -21.41 -46.24 -23.71
C ARG A 35 -21.84 -45.12 -24.67
N SER A 36 -21.47 -45.27 -25.94
CA SER A 36 -22.00 -44.47 -27.05
C SER A 36 -23.51 -44.72 -27.15
N GLU A 37 -24.33 -43.67 -27.08
CA GLU A 37 -25.67 -43.77 -27.63
C GLU A 37 -25.50 -43.81 -29.16
N GLU A 38 -25.85 -44.96 -29.75
CA GLU A 38 -25.84 -45.23 -31.17
C GLU A 38 -26.88 -44.35 -31.88
N GLY A 39 -26.42 -43.50 -32.80
CA GLY A 39 -27.20 -43.04 -33.94
C GLY A 39 -26.85 -43.91 -35.16
N GLU A 40 -27.87 -44.30 -35.92
CA GLU A 40 -27.89 -45.29 -37.00
C GLU A 40 -26.74 -45.22 -38.04
N PRO A 41 -26.39 -46.37 -38.65
CA PRO A 41 -25.29 -46.48 -39.61
C PRO A 41 -25.73 -46.05 -41.02
N THR A 42 -24.87 -45.32 -41.72
CA THR A 42 -24.92 -45.19 -43.19
C THR A 42 -23.56 -45.55 -43.78
N PRO A 43 -23.53 -46.05 -45.02
CA PRO A 43 -22.76 -47.24 -45.36
C PRO A 43 -21.33 -46.94 -45.80
N SER A 44 -20.42 -47.83 -45.42
CA SER A 44 -19.12 -47.95 -46.10
C SER A 44 -19.30 -48.59 -47.47
N PRO A 45 -18.50 -48.15 -48.44
CA PRO A 45 -17.71 -49.09 -49.25
C PRO A 45 -16.25 -48.64 -49.24
N GLY A 46 -15.24 -49.50 -49.21
CA GLY A 46 -15.18 -50.95 -49.22
C GLY A 46 -13.72 -51.33 -48.97
N SER A 47 -13.58 -52.50 -48.35
CA SER A 47 -12.42 -53.37 -48.21
C SER A 47 -11.18 -53.10 -49.08
N ALA A 48 -10.01 -53.16 -48.45
CA ALA A 48 -9.14 -54.32 -48.62
C ALA A 48 -8.23 -54.45 -47.39
N GLY A 49 -8.33 -55.58 -46.69
CA GLY A 49 -7.43 -55.96 -45.61
C GLY A 49 -6.13 -56.60 -46.16
N PRO A 50 -5.53 -57.55 -45.42
CA PRO A 50 -4.60 -57.23 -44.33
C PRO A 50 -3.32 -58.10 -44.38
N THR A 51 -2.47 -57.95 -43.36
CA THR A 51 -1.40 -58.89 -42.90
C THR A 51 -0.17 -59.02 -43.81
N SER A 52 1.06 -59.31 -43.38
CA SER A 52 1.73 -59.69 -42.12
C SER A 52 3.22 -59.29 -42.31
N GLY A 53 3.98 -58.86 -41.30
CA GLY A 53 4.77 -59.76 -40.47
C GLY A 53 5.90 -60.46 -41.23
N ALA A 54 7.16 -60.06 -41.00
CA ALA A 54 8.33 -60.95 -40.86
C ALA A 54 9.62 -60.12 -40.69
N ALA A 55 10.56 -60.75 -40.00
CA ALA A 55 11.83 -60.24 -39.51
C ALA A 55 12.98 -60.37 -40.54
N ASP A 56 14.19 -60.12 -40.03
CA ASP A 56 15.52 -60.35 -40.60
C ASP A 56 15.99 -59.25 -41.57
N GLY A 57 17.20 -58.71 -41.48
CA GLY A 57 18.37 -59.01 -40.66
C GLY A 57 19.52 -58.17 -41.23
N ASP A 58 20.42 -57.75 -40.34
CA ASP A 58 21.87 -57.63 -40.51
C ASP A 58 22.48 -57.21 -41.87
N ASP A 59 23.15 -56.06 -41.77
CA ASP A 59 24.61 -55.94 -41.87
C ASP A 59 25.30 -55.71 -43.23
N ASP A 60 26.32 -54.87 -43.10
CA ASP A 60 27.53 -54.65 -43.88
C ASP A 60 27.51 -53.98 -45.27
N GLY A 61 28.37 -52.97 -45.39
CA GLY A 61 28.82 -52.45 -46.68
C GLY A 61 29.45 -51.06 -46.67
N LYS A 62 30.59 -50.87 -45.99
CA LYS A 62 31.50 -49.71 -46.14
C LYS A 62 31.84 -49.42 -47.61
N GLY A 63 32.10 -48.14 -47.92
CA GLY A 63 32.87 -47.77 -49.11
C GLY A 63 32.96 -46.27 -49.39
N ASP A 64 33.91 -45.61 -48.74
CA ASP A 64 34.46 -44.31 -49.16
C ASP A 64 34.97 -44.36 -50.61
N GLN A 65 34.60 -43.37 -51.44
CA GLN A 65 35.46 -42.88 -52.53
C GLN A 65 35.26 -41.37 -52.74
N ARG A 66 36.30 -40.60 -52.37
CA ARG A 66 36.61 -39.27 -52.91
C ARG A 66 37.10 -39.39 -54.36
N GLN A 67 36.65 -38.50 -55.24
CA GLN A 67 37.43 -37.92 -56.36
C GLN A 67 36.60 -36.88 -57.16
N PRO A 68 37.20 -35.99 -57.99
CA PRO A 68 37.92 -34.78 -57.60
C PRO A 68 37.34 -33.50 -58.26
N ALA A 69 37.93 -32.34 -57.93
CA ALA A 69 37.55 -31.00 -58.40
C ALA A 69 37.70 -30.78 -59.92
N GLY A 70 36.77 -30.02 -60.51
CA GLY A 70 36.85 -29.40 -61.84
C GLY A 70 37.12 -27.89 -61.75
N PRO A 71 37.68 -27.24 -62.80
CA PRO A 71 38.15 -25.86 -62.76
C PRO A 71 37.01 -24.83 -62.88
N PRO A 72 37.26 -23.55 -62.52
CA PRO A 72 36.21 -22.58 -62.25
C PRO A 72 35.63 -22.01 -63.55
N THR A 73 34.33 -21.74 -63.54
CA THR A 73 33.71 -20.86 -64.53
C THR A 73 33.39 -19.56 -63.80
N GLU A 74 34.17 -18.54 -64.11
CA GLU A 74 33.89 -17.15 -63.75
C GLU A 74 32.54 -16.75 -64.34
N GLY A 75 31.77 -16.08 -63.50
CA GLY A 75 30.43 -15.60 -63.79
C GLY A 75 29.80 -15.18 -62.49
N GLU A 76 30.40 -14.16 -61.86
CA GLU A 76 29.81 -13.46 -60.71
C GLU A 76 28.39 -12.99 -61.09
N PRO A 77 27.32 -13.45 -60.40
CA PRO A 77 26.19 -12.57 -60.22
C PRO A 77 26.62 -11.55 -59.17
N GLU A 78 26.50 -10.26 -59.49
CA GLU A 78 26.71 -9.19 -58.52
C GLU A 78 26.00 -9.52 -57.20
N PRO A 79 26.62 -9.26 -56.04
CA PRO A 79 25.96 -9.45 -54.76
C PRO A 79 24.80 -8.47 -54.70
N GLY A 80 23.59 -8.97 -54.95
CA GLY A 80 22.38 -8.31 -54.51
C GLY A 80 22.52 -7.94 -53.02
N PRO A 81 21.97 -6.80 -52.59
CA PRO A 81 22.23 -6.24 -51.27
C PRO A 81 22.07 -7.31 -50.20
N LEU A 82 23.11 -7.48 -49.38
CA LEU A 82 23.13 -8.35 -48.20
C LEU A 82 21.85 -8.10 -47.39
N VAL A 83 20.88 -9.00 -47.53
CA VAL A 83 19.67 -8.97 -46.71
C VAL A 83 20.15 -9.27 -45.28
N PRO A 84 19.89 -8.38 -44.30
CA PRO A 84 20.40 -8.58 -42.95
C PRO A 84 19.93 -9.94 -42.42
N ALA A 85 20.86 -10.71 -41.87
CA ALA A 85 20.55 -12.02 -41.31
C ALA A 85 19.50 -11.86 -40.19
N GLY A 86 18.44 -12.65 -40.26
CA GLY A 86 17.29 -12.57 -39.35
C GLY A 86 16.86 -13.94 -38.84
N LEU A 87 16.18 -13.95 -37.70
CA LEU A 87 15.52 -15.13 -37.15
C LEU A 87 14.05 -15.14 -37.58
N TYR A 88 13.63 -16.26 -38.16
CA TYR A 88 12.29 -16.50 -38.71
C TYR A 88 11.58 -17.62 -37.96
N ALA A 89 10.25 -17.54 -37.93
CA ALA A 89 9.41 -18.56 -37.32
C ALA A 89 9.53 -19.92 -38.06
N PRO A 90 9.30 -21.07 -37.38
CA PRO A 90 9.47 -22.42 -37.94
C PRO A 90 8.46 -22.86 -39.01
N GLY A 91 7.65 -21.97 -39.59
CA GLY A 91 6.50 -22.34 -40.44
C GLY A 91 6.86 -23.06 -41.76
N ALA A 92 5.96 -23.81 -42.38
CA ALA A 92 6.20 -24.57 -43.60
C ALA A 92 6.52 -23.64 -44.80
N ALA A 93 7.66 -23.86 -45.47
CA ALA A 93 8.01 -23.16 -46.71
C ALA A 93 7.58 -24.01 -47.92
N ARG A 94 6.93 -23.40 -48.92
CA ARG A 94 6.67 -24.07 -50.20
C ARG A 94 7.98 -24.18 -51.00
N PRO A 95 8.28 -25.32 -51.66
CA PRO A 95 9.59 -25.56 -52.28
C PRO A 95 9.97 -24.59 -53.41
N ALA A 96 8.99 -23.97 -54.07
CA ALA A 96 9.19 -23.23 -55.33
C ALA A 96 9.80 -21.82 -55.17
N ALA A 97 9.85 -21.26 -53.96
CA ALA A 97 10.37 -19.91 -53.69
C ALA A 97 10.91 -19.79 -52.25
N ALA A 98 11.88 -20.64 -51.88
CA ALA A 98 12.39 -20.72 -50.51
C ALA A 98 13.92 -20.64 -50.43
N ARG A 99 14.40 -19.71 -49.59
CA ARG A 99 15.82 -19.42 -49.32
C ARG A 99 16.40 -20.43 -48.32
N PRO A 100 17.69 -20.81 -48.43
CA PRO A 100 18.35 -21.68 -47.46
C PRO A 100 18.41 -21.03 -46.06
N ALA A 101 18.28 -21.85 -45.01
CA ALA A 101 18.30 -21.42 -43.62
C ALA A 101 18.79 -22.53 -42.68
N ARG A 102 19.33 -22.15 -41.52
CA ARG A 102 19.76 -23.07 -40.45
C ARG A 102 18.75 -23.10 -39.30
N ALA A 103 18.40 -24.28 -38.80
CA ALA A 103 17.54 -24.40 -37.62
C ALA A 103 18.31 -24.06 -36.34
N VAL A 104 17.77 -23.15 -35.53
CA VAL A 104 18.38 -22.63 -34.29
C VAL A 104 17.41 -22.79 -33.12
N GLY A 105 17.91 -23.21 -31.96
CA GLY A 105 17.10 -23.28 -30.74
C GLY A 105 16.94 -21.90 -30.10
N VAL A 106 15.71 -21.45 -29.89
CA VAL A 106 15.39 -20.19 -29.19
C VAL A 106 14.50 -20.51 -28.00
N ARG A 107 14.89 -20.04 -26.80
CA ARG A 107 14.05 -20.22 -25.61
C ARG A 107 12.80 -19.33 -25.69
N GLY A 108 11.62 -19.87 -25.44
CA GLY A 108 10.36 -19.14 -25.40
C GLY A 108 10.17 -18.38 -24.09
N VAL A 109 8.93 -18.00 -23.83
CA VAL A 109 8.45 -17.28 -22.63
C VAL A 109 7.52 -18.20 -21.84
N ARG A 110 7.56 -18.15 -20.51
CA ARG A 110 6.58 -18.85 -19.65
C ARG A 110 5.20 -18.21 -19.75
N ALA A 111 4.15 -19.03 -19.78
CA ALA A 111 2.78 -18.55 -19.87
C ALA A 111 2.18 -18.20 -18.49
N LEU A 112 2.65 -18.83 -17.42
CA LEU A 112 2.15 -18.64 -16.05
C LEU A 112 2.81 -17.42 -15.39
N PRO A 113 2.05 -16.38 -15.02
CA PRO A 113 2.59 -15.23 -14.30
C PRO A 113 3.00 -15.64 -12.87
N ALA A 114 4.08 -15.03 -12.36
CA ALA A 114 4.46 -15.06 -10.94
C ALA A 114 4.34 -16.43 -10.23
N ALA A 115 4.87 -17.51 -10.84
CA ALA A 115 4.71 -18.90 -10.35
C ALA A 115 5.09 -19.11 -8.86
N ARG A 116 6.01 -18.30 -8.31
CA ARG A 116 6.36 -18.32 -6.88
C ARG A 116 5.22 -17.80 -6.00
N GLY A 117 4.56 -16.71 -6.38
CA GLY A 117 3.38 -16.16 -5.68
C GLY A 117 2.23 -17.16 -5.65
N LEU A 118 1.92 -17.77 -6.80
CA LEU A 118 0.88 -18.81 -6.88
C LEU A 118 1.20 -20.06 -6.02
N SER A 119 2.48 -20.43 -5.93
CA SER A 119 2.91 -21.51 -5.03
C SER A 119 2.68 -21.17 -3.56
N ARG A 120 2.89 -19.89 -3.17
CA ARG A 120 2.60 -19.39 -1.81
C ARG A 120 1.09 -19.39 -1.53
N ALA A 121 0.28 -18.92 -2.47
CA ALA A 121 -1.18 -18.91 -2.37
C ALA A 121 -1.78 -20.29 -2.06
N LEU A 122 -1.20 -21.37 -2.60
CA LEU A 122 -1.66 -22.74 -2.38
C LEU A 122 -1.16 -23.39 -1.07
N ARG A 123 -0.31 -22.71 -0.27
CA ARG A 123 0.23 -23.24 0.99
C ARG A 123 -0.82 -23.68 2.00
N PRO A 124 -1.97 -23.01 2.18
CA PRO A 124 -3.02 -23.45 3.12
C PRO A 124 -3.54 -24.87 2.85
N LEU A 125 -3.43 -25.38 1.62
CA LEU A 125 -3.84 -26.74 1.27
C LEU A 125 -2.81 -27.80 1.69
N ARG A 126 -1.57 -27.41 2.03
CA ARG A 126 -0.43 -28.30 2.25
C ARG A 126 -0.43 -28.91 3.65
N ARG A 127 -1.38 -29.81 3.92
CA ARG A 127 -1.48 -30.56 5.18
C ARG A 127 -1.21 -32.06 4.98
N SER A 128 -0.62 -32.69 5.98
CA SER A 128 -0.45 -34.15 6.06
C SER A 128 -1.50 -34.74 7.00
N VAL A 129 -2.12 -35.86 6.63
CA VAL A 129 -3.06 -36.63 7.46
C VAL A 129 -2.65 -38.09 7.50
N PRO A 130 -3.04 -38.84 8.54
CA PRO A 130 -2.88 -40.30 8.56
C PRO A 130 -3.57 -40.94 7.35
N SER A 131 -2.85 -41.78 6.60
CA SER A 131 -3.42 -42.54 5.49
C SER A 131 -4.45 -43.54 6.00
N ARG A 132 -5.51 -43.78 5.22
CA ARG A 132 -6.55 -44.77 5.57
C ARG A 132 -6.25 -46.16 5.03
N THR A 133 -5.32 -46.25 4.09
CA THR A 133 -5.06 -47.47 3.31
C THR A 133 -3.58 -47.84 3.26
N SER A 134 -2.68 -46.95 3.69
CA SER A 134 -1.24 -47.21 3.74
C SER A 134 -0.73 -47.14 5.17
N PHE A 135 -0.19 -48.26 5.65
CA PHE A 135 0.38 -48.39 6.99
C PHE A 135 1.86 -48.73 6.89
N CYS A 136 2.64 -48.32 7.89
CA CYS A 136 4.01 -48.77 8.09
C CYS A 136 4.17 -49.32 9.50
N VAL A 137 5.20 -50.13 9.68
CA VAL A 137 5.57 -50.64 11.00
C VAL A 137 5.96 -49.48 11.90
N ASP A 138 5.40 -49.44 13.11
CA ASP A 138 5.89 -48.63 14.21
C ASP A 138 6.92 -49.47 14.96
N GLU A 139 8.19 -49.30 14.60
CA GLU A 139 9.29 -50.13 15.13
C GLU A 139 9.37 -50.05 16.66
N THR A 140 9.17 -48.86 17.22
CA THR A 140 9.22 -48.61 18.67
C THR A 140 8.03 -49.25 19.37
N ALA A 141 6.79 -48.96 18.92
CA ALA A 141 5.60 -49.54 19.53
C ALA A 141 5.54 -51.07 19.35
N THR A 142 6.08 -51.59 18.25
CA THR A 142 6.24 -53.04 18.03
C THR A 142 7.22 -53.64 19.04
N ALA A 143 8.39 -53.02 19.24
CA ALA A 143 9.36 -53.49 20.22
C ALA A 143 8.82 -53.45 21.66
N GLU A 144 8.10 -52.38 22.02
CA GLU A 144 7.44 -52.22 23.32
C GLU A 144 6.33 -53.25 23.52
N TRP A 145 5.45 -53.45 22.54
CA TRP A 145 4.39 -54.45 22.60
C TRP A 145 4.95 -55.87 22.77
N ILE A 146 6.01 -56.22 22.04
CA ILE A 146 6.68 -57.52 22.18
C ILE A 146 7.31 -57.63 23.58
N ALA A 147 7.94 -56.58 24.08
CA ALA A 147 8.56 -56.57 25.40
C ALA A 147 7.54 -56.71 26.54
N GLU A 148 6.37 -56.07 26.43
CA GLU A 148 5.33 -56.07 27.45
C GLU A 148 4.47 -57.34 27.41
N THR A 149 4.14 -57.86 26.22
CA THR A 149 3.20 -58.98 26.06
C THR A 149 3.88 -60.33 25.82
N GLY A 150 5.14 -60.34 25.38
CA GLY A 150 5.88 -61.54 24.98
C GLY A 150 5.42 -62.15 23.65
N LEU A 151 4.50 -61.51 22.93
CA LEU A 151 3.95 -61.97 21.65
C LEU A 151 4.61 -61.24 20.47
N PRO A 152 5.07 -61.96 19.43
CA PRO A 152 5.69 -61.36 18.24
C PRO A 152 4.62 -60.81 17.29
N ASP A 153 3.98 -59.71 17.67
CA ASP A 153 3.00 -59.02 16.82
C ASP A 153 3.50 -57.63 16.42
N VAL A 154 3.10 -57.17 15.23
CA VAL A 154 3.60 -55.95 14.60
C VAL A 154 2.59 -54.82 14.76
N VAL A 155 2.99 -53.77 15.48
CA VAL A 155 2.17 -52.56 15.62
C VAL A 155 2.31 -51.72 14.36
N LEU A 156 1.21 -51.51 13.66
CA LEU A 156 1.14 -50.69 12.46
C LEU A 156 0.69 -49.28 12.80
N ARG A 157 1.41 -48.28 12.30
CA ARG A 157 0.96 -46.87 12.30
C ARG A 157 0.64 -46.43 10.87
N PRO A 158 -0.38 -45.57 10.67
CA PRO A 158 -0.68 -45.03 9.36
C PRO A 158 0.48 -44.21 8.79
N ARG A 159 0.82 -44.38 7.51
CA ARG A 159 1.78 -43.48 6.85
C ARG A 159 1.18 -42.08 6.68
N PRO A 160 1.96 -41.01 6.88
CA PRO A 160 1.50 -39.66 6.58
C PRO A 160 1.31 -39.48 5.07
N GLU A 161 0.12 -39.04 4.64
CA GLU A 161 -0.18 -38.70 3.24
C GLU A 161 -0.80 -37.30 3.13
N ARG A 162 -0.75 -36.71 1.93
CA ARG A 162 -1.48 -35.46 1.68
C ARG A 162 -2.98 -35.69 1.71
N TRP A 163 -3.69 -34.79 2.36
CA TRP A 163 -5.12 -34.98 2.62
C TRP A 163 -6.01 -34.75 1.39
N LEU A 164 -5.57 -33.97 0.40
CA LEU A 164 -6.30 -33.70 -0.84
C LEU A 164 -5.65 -34.37 -2.05
N SER A 165 -6.48 -34.81 -2.99
CA SER A 165 -6.12 -35.04 -4.40
C SER A 165 -6.69 -33.90 -5.26
N VAL A 166 -6.09 -33.62 -6.41
CA VAL A 166 -6.63 -32.64 -7.37
C VAL A 166 -6.92 -33.29 -8.71
N ALA A 167 -8.11 -33.00 -9.24
CA ALA A 167 -8.48 -33.24 -10.63
C ALA A 167 -8.41 -31.90 -11.38
N LEU A 168 -7.40 -31.71 -12.20
CA LEU A 168 -7.28 -30.58 -13.12
C LEU A 168 -8.01 -30.92 -14.41
N ILE A 169 -9.14 -30.27 -14.65
CA ILE A 169 -9.93 -30.43 -15.86
C ILE A 169 -9.59 -29.25 -16.79
N VAL A 170 -8.99 -29.54 -17.93
CA VAL A 170 -8.60 -28.53 -18.92
C VAL A 170 -9.66 -28.52 -20.01
N ASP A 171 -10.24 -27.36 -20.27
CA ASP A 171 -11.10 -27.15 -21.42
C ASP A 171 -10.27 -27.33 -22.71
N ASP A 172 -10.72 -28.22 -23.59
CA ASP A 172 -10.08 -28.54 -24.87
C ASP A 172 -10.79 -27.85 -26.05
N GLY A 173 -11.60 -26.82 -25.77
CA GLY A 173 -12.31 -26.06 -26.79
C GLY A 173 -11.36 -25.34 -27.78
N PRO A 174 -11.86 -24.91 -28.96
CA PRO A 174 -11.02 -24.31 -30.00
C PRO A 174 -10.21 -23.08 -29.57
N SER A 175 -10.71 -22.27 -28.64
CA SER A 175 -10.03 -21.09 -28.09
C SER A 175 -8.91 -21.43 -27.10
N MET A 176 -8.91 -22.65 -26.56
CA MET A 176 -7.95 -23.10 -25.53
C MET A 176 -6.55 -23.39 -26.07
N VAL A 177 -6.34 -23.31 -27.39
CA VAL A 177 -5.01 -23.41 -28.02
C VAL A 177 -4.05 -22.36 -27.46
N LEU A 178 -4.53 -21.15 -27.14
CA LEU A 178 -3.72 -20.08 -26.53
C LEU A 178 -3.24 -20.42 -25.12
N TRP A 179 -3.92 -21.35 -24.46
CA TRP A 179 -3.74 -21.66 -23.04
C TRP A 179 -3.14 -23.05 -22.82
N GLN A 180 -2.79 -23.80 -23.86
CA GLN A 180 -2.17 -25.13 -23.76
C GLN A 180 -0.90 -25.13 -22.89
N GLN A 181 0.02 -24.19 -23.16
CA GLN A 181 1.24 -24.05 -22.36
C GLN A 181 0.92 -23.65 -20.91
N LEU A 182 -0.05 -22.75 -20.71
CA LEU A 182 -0.49 -22.36 -19.36
C LEU A 182 -1.05 -23.57 -18.59
N ALA A 183 -1.86 -24.41 -19.23
CA ALA A 183 -2.40 -25.63 -18.64
C ALA A 183 -1.29 -26.60 -18.21
N ALA A 184 -0.26 -26.78 -19.04
CA ALA A 184 0.92 -27.58 -18.71
C ALA A 184 1.71 -26.98 -17.54
N GLU A 185 1.88 -25.65 -17.50
CA GLU A 185 2.57 -24.95 -16.42
C GLU A 185 1.81 -24.99 -15.09
N VAL A 186 0.48 -24.85 -15.11
CA VAL A 186 -0.41 -25.01 -13.95
C VAL A 186 -0.34 -26.44 -13.43
N ARG A 187 -0.42 -27.45 -14.30
CA ARG A 187 -0.22 -28.85 -13.90
C ARG A 187 1.12 -29.04 -13.19
N GLY A 188 2.21 -28.54 -13.79
CA GLY A 188 3.54 -28.62 -13.21
C GLY A 188 3.67 -27.85 -11.88
N LEU A 189 2.95 -26.73 -11.71
CA LEU A 189 2.86 -26.03 -10.44
C LEU A 189 2.21 -26.90 -9.38
N LEU A 190 1.05 -27.51 -9.67
CA LEU A 190 0.33 -28.38 -8.74
C LEU A 190 1.16 -29.63 -8.36
N GLU A 191 1.90 -30.21 -9.30
CA GLU A 191 2.80 -31.34 -9.07
C GLU A 191 3.98 -30.95 -8.16
N ARG A 192 4.61 -29.78 -8.39
CA ARG A 192 5.78 -29.32 -7.61
C ARG A 192 5.43 -28.74 -6.24
N GLN A 193 4.21 -28.22 -6.06
CA GLN A 193 3.82 -27.53 -4.83
C GLN A 193 3.64 -28.50 -3.64
N GLY A 194 3.32 -29.77 -3.93
CA GLY A 194 3.34 -30.84 -2.94
C GLY A 194 2.20 -30.82 -1.92
N ALA A 195 1.11 -30.06 -2.12
CA ALA A 195 -0.09 -30.11 -1.28
C ALA A 195 -1.01 -31.29 -1.59
N PHE A 196 -0.90 -31.88 -2.78
CA PHE A 196 -1.81 -32.93 -3.23
C PHE A 196 -1.15 -34.30 -3.19
N ARG A 197 -1.91 -35.32 -2.80
CA ARG A 197 -1.53 -36.74 -2.82
C ARG A 197 -1.38 -37.24 -4.24
N SER A 198 -2.24 -36.75 -5.13
CA SER A 198 -2.19 -37.05 -6.56
C SER A 198 -2.73 -35.87 -7.37
N VAL A 199 -2.12 -35.64 -8.53
CA VAL A 199 -2.53 -34.65 -9.54
C VAL A 199 -2.97 -35.41 -10.78
N ARG A 200 -4.28 -35.40 -11.09
CA ARG A 200 -4.85 -36.06 -12.28
C ARG A 200 -5.34 -35.00 -13.25
N THR A 201 -5.05 -35.16 -14.54
CA THR A 201 -5.43 -34.18 -15.58
C THR A 201 -6.42 -34.81 -16.56
N TYR A 202 -7.49 -34.09 -16.91
CA TYR A 202 -8.54 -34.54 -17.82
C TYR A 202 -8.82 -33.47 -18.88
N GLY A 203 -9.29 -33.88 -20.06
CA GLY A 203 -9.73 -32.99 -21.12
C GLY A 203 -11.25 -32.81 -21.11
N LEU A 204 -11.75 -31.59 -21.28
CA LEU A 204 -13.17 -31.26 -21.32
C LEU A 204 -13.51 -30.62 -22.66
N ASP A 205 -14.25 -31.34 -23.49
CA ASP A 205 -14.69 -30.84 -24.80
C ASP A 205 -15.90 -29.90 -24.62
N SER A 206 -15.66 -28.59 -24.72
CA SER A 206 -16.69 -27.55 -24.63
C SER A 206 -17.28 -27.14 -25.99
N ALA A 207 -16.86 -27.78 -27.09
CA ALA A 207 -17.27 -27.44 -28.45
C ALA A 207 -18.72 -27.87 -28.77
N GLN A 208 -19.25 -28.86 -28.03
CA GLN A 208 -20.60 -29.38 -28.22
C GLN A 208 -21.62 -28.70 -27.28
N ASP A 209 -22.75 -28.28 -27.83
CA ASP A 209 -23.75 -27.45 -27.14
C ASP A 209 -24.63 -28.26 -26.14
N ALA A 210 -24.84 -29.56 -26.41
CA ALA A 210 -25.80 -30.39 -25.67
C ALA A 210 -25.16 -31.34 -24.61
N ALA A 211 -23.93 -31.82 -24.83
CA ALA A 211 -23.30 -32.82 -23.96
C ALA A 211 -21.76 -32.65 -23.91
N PRO A 212 -21.19 -32.06 -22.86
CA PRO A 212 -19.74 -31.92 -22.75
C PRO A 212 -19.10 -33.29 -22.56
N VAL A 213 -18.05 -33.58 -23.34
CA VAL A 213 -17.35 -34.87 -23.32
C VAL A 213 -16.10 -34.76 -22.47
N LEU A 214 -16.03 -35.53 -21.38
CA LEU A 214 -14.83 -35.63 -20.55
C LEU A 214 -13.91 -36.74 -21.10
N ARG A 215 -12.62 -36.47 -21.21
CA ARG A 215 -11.59 -37.36 -21.77
C ARG A 215 -10.49 -37.62 -20.77
N ALA A 216 -9.86 -38.79 -20.88
CA ALA A 216 -8.78 -39.20 -19.99
C ALA A 216 -7.51 -38.35 -20.11
N ARG A 217 -7.32 -37.62 -21.21
CA ARG A 217 -6.20 -36.70 -21.45
C ARG A 217 -6.69 -35.46 -22.21
N PRO A 218 -6.18 -34.26 -21.88
CA PRO A 218 -6.48 -33.05 -22.62
C PRO A 218 -5.83 -33.05 -24.01
N TYR A 219 -6.43 -32.31 -24.93
CA TYR A 219 -6.01 -32.13 -26.33
C TYR A 219 -5.80 -33.44 -27.11
N ALA A 220 -6.44 -34.53 -26.68
CA ALA A 220 -6.31 -35.86 -27.27
C ALA A 220 -7.70 -36.40 -27.68
N PRO A 221 -8.18 -36.11 -28.90
CA PRO A 221 -9.52 -36.50 -29.36
C PRO A 221 -9.77 -38.01 -29.34
N GLY A 222 -8.72 -38.84 -29.45
CA GLY A 222 -8.80 -40.30 -29.37
C GLY A 222 -8.72 -40.87 -27.94
N ALA A 223 -8.57 -40.05 -26.90
CA ALA A 223 -8.47 -40.53 -25.53
C ALA A 223 -9.81 -41.12 -25.02
N PRO A 224 -9.77 -42.16 -24.17
CA PRO A 224 -10.98 -42.77 -23.61
C PRO A 224 -11.90 -41.75 -22.93
N ARG A 225 -13.21 -41.84 -23.20
CA ARG A 225 -14.24 -41.01 -22.57
C ARG A 225 -14.40 -41.39 -21.10
N ARG A 226 -14.64 -40.38 -20.25
CA ARG A 226 -14.89 -40.51 -18.82
C ARG A 226 -16.27 -39.99 -18.47
N THR A 227 -16.88 -40.54 -17.43
CA THR A 227 -18.18 -40.06 -16.95
C THR A 227 -17.96 -39.00 -15.85
N ALA A 228 -18.89 -38.06 -15.71
CA ALA A 228 -18.81 -37.05 -14.64
C ALA A 228 -18.75 -37.67 -13.23
N ARG A 229 -19.37 -38.84 -13.04
CA ARG A 229 -19.41 -39.60 -11.78
C ARG A 229 -18.07 -40.24 -11.41
N GLN A 230 -17.19 -40.50 -12.40
CA GLN A 230 -15.85 -41.04 -12.16
C GLN A 230 -14.91 -40.06 -11.44
N LEU A 231 -15.21 -38.76 -11.50
CA LEU A 231 -14.40 -37.73 -10.87
C LEU A 231 -14.93 -37.33 -9.49
N THR A 232 -16.19 -37.63 -9.16
CA THR A 232 -16.78 -37.28 -7.87
C THR A 232 -16.25 -38.15 -6.75
N ASP A 233 -15.70 -37.51 -5.72
CA ASP A 233 -15.22 -38.14 -4.50
C ASP A 233 -16.13 -37.73 -3.34
N THR A 234 -16.85 -38.69 -2.75
CA THR A 234 -17.76 -38.44 -1.63
C THR A 234 -17.02 -38.23 -0.30
N SER A 235 -15.71 -38.49 -0.23
CA SER A 235 -14.91 -38.30 0.99
C SER A 235 -14.55 -36.83 1.26
N GLY A 236 -14.80 -35.92 0.31
CA GLY A 236 -14.42 -34.51 0.40
C GLY A 236 -12.91 -34.26 0.26
N ARG A 237 -12.13 -35.29 -0.10
CA ARG A 237 -10.66 -35.23 -0.23
C ARG A 237 -10.18 -35.04 -1.67
N THR A 238 -11.07 -34.73 -2.63
CA THR A 238 -10.69 -34.40 -4.00
C THR A 238 -11.22 -33.03 -4.38
N VAL A 239 -10.31 -32.14 -4.79
CA VAL A 239 -10.63 -30.82 -5.33
C VAL A 239 -10.67 -30.87 -6.85
N MET A 240 -11.63 -30.19 -7.47
CA MET A 240 -11.73 -30.05 -8.92
C MET A 240 -11.40 -28.62 -9.33
N LEU A 241 -10.39 -28.48 -10.19
CA LEU A 241 -9.98 -27.22 -10.78
C LEU A 241 -10.25 -27.26 -12.28
N VAL A 242 -11.15 -26.42 -12.77
CA VAL A 242 -11.51 -26.35 -14.19
C VAL A 242 -10.82 -25.16 -14.83
N LEU A 243 -9.80 -25.39 -15.65
CA LEU A 243 -9.10 -24.34 -16.40
C LEU A 243 -9.82 -24.09 -17.73
N SER A 244 -10.44 -22.91 -17.88
CA SER A 244 -11.19 -22.55 -19.08
C SER A 244 -11.26 -21.03 -19.28
N ASP A 245 -11.30 -20.60 -20.54
CA ASP A 245 -11.55 -19.21 -20.94
C ASP A 245 -13.05 -18.86 -21.05
N GLY A 246 -13.94 -19.85 -20.94
CA GLY A 246 -15.40 -19.66 -20.98
C GLY A 246 -16.00 -19.28 -22.32
N VAL A 247 -15.23 -19.40 -23.41
CA VAL A 247 -15.66 -18.95 -24.74
C VAL A 247 -16.48 -20.02 -25.47
N GLY A 248 -16.24 -21.30 -25.18
CA GLY A 248 -16.86 -22.45 -25.87
C GLY A 248 -18.40 -22.47 -25.84
N PRO A 249 -19.07 -22.99 -26.88
CA PRO A 249 -20.54 -23.09 -26.95
C PRO A 249 -21.17 -23.73 -25.71
N GLY A 250 -20.57 -24.78 -25.15
CA GLY A 250 -21.07 -25.47 -23.97
C GLY A 250 -21.16 -24.61 -22.70
N TRP A 251 -20.40 -23.50 -22.61
CA TRP A 251 -20.53 -22.50 -21.54
C TRP A 251 -21.77 -21.64 -21.73
N ARG A 252 -21.99 -21.13 -22.95
CA ARG A 252 -23.14 -20.28 -23.31
C ARG A 252 -24.46 -21.05 -23.31
N GLY A 253 -24.44 -22.31 -23.77
CA GLY A 253 -25.59 -23.23 -23.77
C GLY A 253 -25.91 -23.83 -22.39
N GLY A 254 -25.11 -23.53 -21.36
CA GLY A 254 -25.33 -23.95 -19.98
C GLY A 254 -24.98 -25.42 -19.70
N ALA A 255 -24.45 -26.16 -20.67
CA ALA A 255 -24.09 -27.57 -20.49
C ALA A 255 -22.91 -27.75 -19.52
N ILE A 256 -21.91 -26.87 -19.59
CA ILE A 256 -20.77 -26.85 -18.65
C ILE A 256 -21.20 -26.38 -17.25
N PRO A 257 -21.96 -25.28 -17.07
CA PRO A 257 -22.57 -24.91 -15.79
C PRO A 257 -23.34 -26.06 -15.10
N ARG A 258 -24.14 -26.84 -15.85
CA ARG A 258 -24.85 -28.02 -15.30
C ARG A 258 -23.88 -29.10 -14.80
N LEU A 259 -22.77 -29.31 -15.51
CA LEU A 259 -21.73 -30.26 -15.12
C LEU A 259 -21.00 -29.80 -13.83
N LEU A 260 -20.61 -28.52 -13.76
CA LEU A 260 -20.00 -27.93 -12.57
C LEU A 260 -20.90 -28.06 -11.35
N ARG A 261 -22.20 -27.79 -11.49
CA ARG A 261 -23.19 -27.96 -10.41
C ARG A 261 -23.23 -29.41 -9.91
N ARG A 262 -23.16 -30.40 -10.81
CA ARG A 262 -23.16 -31.83 -10.46
C ARG A 262 -21.93 -32.21 -9.64
N TRP A 263 -20.76 -31.68 -9.99
CA TRP A 263 -19.52 -31.87 -9.24
C TRP A 263 -19.52 -31.14 -7.90
N ALA A 264 -19.98 -29.89 -7.88
CA ALA A 264 -20.05 -29.03 -6.68
C ALA A 264 -21.00 -29.58 -5.60
N ARG A 265 -21.87 -30.54 -5.93
CA ARG A 265 -22.66 -31.29 -4.92
C ARG A 265 -21.80 -32.21 -4.05
N HIS A 266 -20.67 -32.71 -4.54
CA HIS A 266 -19.91 -33.76 -3.86
C HIS A 266 -18.46 -33.35 -3.56
N SER A 267 -17.92 -32.35 -4.27
CA SER A 267 -16.52 -31.96 -4.14
C SER A 267 -16.37 -30.43 -4.20
N PRO A 268 -15.29 -29.86 -3.63
CA PRO A 268 -14.90 -28.46 -3.90
C PRO A 268 -14.58 -28.29 -5.39
N VAL A 269 -15.23 -27.32 -6.04
CA VAL A 269 -15.03 -27.01 -7.46
C VAL A 269 -14.71 -25.54 -7.59
N ALA A 270 -13.65 -25.20 -8.33
CA ALA A 270 -13.35 -23.84 -8.76
C ALA A 270 -12.98 -23.81 -10.23
N VAL A 271 -13.31 -22.70 -10.89
CA VAL A 271 -12.90 -22.42 -12.27
C VAL A 271 -11.67 -21.52 -12.23
N LEU A 272 -10.58 -21.94 -12.86
CA LEU A 272 -9.39 -21.12 -13.07
C LEU A 272 -9.53 -20.38 -14.40
N GLN A 273 -9.48 -19.06 -14.35
CA GLN A 273 -9.72 -18.18 -15.49
C GLN A 273 -8.37 -17.55 -15.94
N PRO A 274 -7.91 -17.82 -17.18
CA PRO A 274 -6.66 -17.24 -17.71
C PRO A 274 -6.78 -15.77 -18.19
N LEU A 275 -8.00 -15.32 -18.50
CA LEU A 275 -8.42 -13.95 -18.75
C LEU A 275 -8.76 -13.20 -17.45
N PRO A 276 -8.53 -11.88 -17.40
CA PRO A 276 -8.87 -11.06 -16.25
C PRO A 276 -10.39 -10.91 -16.09
N ALA A 277 -10.83 -10.64 -14.86
CA ALA A 277 -12.25 -10.54 -14.51
C ALA A 277 -13.11 -9.66 -15.45
N ARG A 278 -12.54 -8.54 -15.93
CA ARG A 278 -13.22 -7.61 -16.86
C ARG A 278 -13.57 -8.22 -18.24
N MET A 279 -12.91 -9.32 -18.62
CA MET A 279 -13.05 -9.97 -19.92
C MET A 279 -13.86 -11.26 -19.87
N TRP A 280 -14.39 -11.63 -18.70
CA TRP A 280 -15.19 -12.83 -18.60
C TRP A 280 -16.48 -12.64 -19.42
N PRO A 281 -16.82 -13.56 -20.33
CA PRO A 281 -17.99 -13.39 -21.16
C PRO A 281 -19.27 -13.27 -20.31
N GLU A 282 -19.96 -12.12 -20.37
CA GLU A 282 -21.16 -11.83 -19.56
C GLU A 282 -22.24 -12.93 -19.61
N ARG A 283 -22.33 -13.67 -20.74
CA ARG A 283 -23.29 -14.77 -20.94
C ARG A 283 -22.73 -16.19 -20.78
N GLY A 284 -21.41 -16.36 -20.61
CA GLY A 284 -20.75 -17.66 -20.45
C GLY A 284 -20.33 -17.98 -19.02
N MET A 285 -19.98 -16.95 -18.24
CA MET A 285 -19.56 -17.05 -16.84
C MET A 285 -20.07 -15.84 -16.04
N PRO A 286 -21.39 -15.74 -15.78
CA PRO A 286 -21.91 -14.65 -14.96
C PRO A 286 -21.41 -14.82 -13.52
N THR A 287 -20.61 -13.86 -13.06
CA THR A 287 -20.04 -13.88 -11.71
C THR A 287 -20.50 -12.68 -10.90
N GLN A 288 -20.60 -12.88 -9.58
CA GLN A 288 -20.85 -11.82 -8.61
C GLN A 288 -19.79 -11.93 -7.52
N ARG A 289 -19.23 -10.79 -7.07
CA ARG A 289 -18.34 -10.80 -5.90
C ARG A 289 -19.19 -10.94 -4.64
N LEU A 290 -19.15 -12.13 -4.03
CA LEU A 290 -19.88 -12.43 -2.80
C LEU A 290 -18.91 -12.90 -1.72
N LEU A 291 -19.26 -12.67 -0.47
CA LEU A 291 -18.51 -13.24 0.64
C LEU A 291 -18.91 -14.71 0.81
N VAL A 292 -17.95 -15.60 0.64
CA VAL A 292 -18.13 -17.06 0.64
C VAL A 292 -17.63 -17.65 1.95
N ASP A 293 -18.45 -18.47 2.59
CA ASP A 293 -18.18 -19.07 3.88
C ASP A 293 -18.35 -20.59 3.82
N ALA A 294 -17.34 -21.32 4.28
CA ALA A 294 -17.30 -22.77 4.32
C ALA A 294 -17.83 -23.35 5.65
N GLY A 295 -18.26 -22.51 6.59
CA GLY A 295 -18.87 -22.92 7.86
C GLY A 295 -17.94 -23.72 8.75
N GLY A 296 -16.63 -23.44 8.71
CA GLY A 296 -15.61 -24.17 9.49
C GLY A 296 -15.27 -25.56 8.96
N ARG A 297 -15.89 -25.99 7.84
CA ARG A 297 -15.67 -27.32 7.27
C ARG A 297 -14.64 -27.29 6.16
N GLU A 298 -13.51 -27.93 6.39
CA GLU A 298 -12.45 -28.15 5.41
C GLU A 298 -12.94 -29.01 4.23
N GLY A 299 -12.48 -28.71 3.02
CA GLY A 299 -12.86 -29.46 1.83
C GLY A 299 -14.37 -29.40 1.54
N SER A 300 -15.05 -28.33 1.95
CA SER A 300 -16.49 -28.17 1.75
C SER A 300 -16.88 -28.21 0.27
N PRO A 301 -17.83 -29.08 -0.13
CA PRO A 301 -18.36 -29.06 -1.50
C PRO A 301 -19.12 -27.75 -1.74
N GLY A 302 -19.21 -27.31 -2.99
CA GLY A 302 -19.90 -26.06 -3.34
C GLY A 302 -21.33 -25.95 -2.80
N ARG A 303 -22.08 -27.07 -2.68
CA ARG A 303 -23.43 -27.07 -2.08
C ARG A 303 -23.47 -26.73 -0.58
N ALA A 304 -22.34 -26.86 0.12
CA ALA A 304 -22.21 -26.59 1.54
C ALA A 304 -21.65 -25.18 1.81
N LEU A 305 -21.21 -24.47 0.77
CA LEU A 305 -20.78 -23.09 0.88
C LEU A 305 -22.01 -22.19 1.00
N SER A 306 -21.93 -21.24 1.93
CA SER A 306 -22.90 -20.15 2.03
C SER A 306 -22.31 -18.88 1.45
N VAL A 307 -23.16 -18.05 0.85
CA VAL A 307 -22.74 -16.78 0.25
C VAL A 307 -23.60 -15.63 0.73
N ARG A 308 -22.99 -14.46 0.91
CA ARG A 308 -23.68 -13.22 1.28
C ARG A 308 -23.16 -12.04 0.46
N HIS A 309 -24.03 -11.06 0.23
CA HIS A 309 -23.61 -9.82 -0.42
C HIS A 309 -22.64 -9.07 0.52
N PRO A 310 -21.53 -8.49 0.01
CA PRO A 310 -20.55 -7.82 0.85
C PRO A 310 -21.09 -6.55 1.52
N VAL A 311 -22.03 -5.86 0.88
CA VAL A 311 -22.56 -4.54 1.32
C VAL A 311 -24.00 -4.61 1.84
N LEU A 312 -24.81 -5.56 1.39
CA LEU A 312 -26.25 -5.54 1.67
C LEU A 312 -26.57 -6.29 2.98
N PRO A 313 -27.53 -5.81 3.81
CA PRO A 313 -27.93 -6.47 5.05
C PRO A 313 -28.37 -7.93 4.86
N ARG A 314 -28.17 -8.75 5.90
CA ARG A 314 -28.57 -10.17 5.89
C ARG A 314 -30.08 -10.29 5.66
N GLY A 315 -30.47 -11.09 4.67
CA GLY A 315 -31.88 -11.39 4.35
C GLY A 315 -32.51 -10.54 3.25
N LEU A 316 -31.85 -9.46 2.78
CA LEU A 316 -32.39 -8.63 1.69
C LEU A 316 -32.34 -9.34 0.32
N VAL A 317 -31.27 -10.09 0.09
CA VAL A 317 -31.09 -10.94 -1.09
C VAL A 317 -30.87 -12.36 -0.61
N SER A 318 -31.77 -13.27 -1.00
CA SER A 318 -31.60 -14.71 -0.75
C SER A 318 -30.82 -15.34 -1.90
N TYR A 319 -29.80 -16.11 -1.54
CA TYR A 319 -29.04 -16.97 -2.45
C TYR A 319 -29.41 -18.45 -2.27
N ASP A 320 -30.51 -18.72 -1.58
CA ASP A 320 -30.93 -20.06 -1.22
C ASP A 320 -31.26 -20.89 -2.47
N GLY A 321 -30.88 -22.16 -2.45
CA GLY A 321 -31.08 -23.08 -3.58
C GLY A 321 -30.11 -22.91 -4.75
N LYS A 322 -29.23 -21.90 -4.73
CA LYS A 322 -28.15 -21.71 -5.72
C LYS A 322 -26.87 -22.40 -5.23
N THR A 323 -26.13 -23.02 -6.14
CA THR A 323 -24.82 -23.62 -5.83
C THR A 323 -23.71 -22.66 -6.24
N PRO A 324 -22.97 -22.06 -5.30
CA PRO A 324 -21.86 -21.18 -5.64
C PRO A 324 -20.64 -21.97 -6.14
N VAL A 325 -20.05 -21.50 -7.24
CA VAL A 325 -18.78 -22.02 -7.77
C VAL A 325 -17.82 -20.85 -7.92
N PRO A 326 -16.72 -20.78 -7.15
CA PRO A 326 -15.69 -19.76 -7.29
C PRO A 326 -15.08 -19.76 -8.70
N VAL A 327 -14.93 -18.56 -9.27
CA VAL A 327 -14.19 -18.31 -10.51
C VAL A 327 -12.99 -17.46 -10.12
N LEU A 328 -11.80 -17.97 -10.38
CA LEU A 328 -10.55 -17.46 -9.83
C LEU A 328 -9.63 -17.06 -10.97
N GLU A 329 -9.19 -15.82 -10.96
CA GLU A 329 -8.03 -15.43 -11.77
C GLU A 329 -6.76 -16.17 -11.27
N LEU A 330 -5.82 -16.47 -12.17
CA LEU A 330 -4.52 -17.05 -11.82
C LEU A 330 -3.58 -16.00 -11.20
N ALA A 331 -4.03 -15.39 -10.09
CA ALA A 331 -3.35 -14.38 -9.30
C ALA A 331 -3.27 -14.80 -7.82
N GLU A 332 -2.33 -14.24 -7.06
CA GLU A 332 -2.05 -14.64 -5.66
C GLU A 332 -3.25 -14.41 -4.73
N GLY A 333 -4.00 -13.30 -4.90
CA GLY A 333 -5.11 -12.92 -4.02
C GLY A 333 -6.30 -13.89 -4.06
N GLU A 334 -6.95 -14.05 -5.21
CA GLU A 334 -8.17 -14.87 -5.34
C GLU A 334 -7.89 -16.36 -5.11
N LEU A 335 -6.77 -16.86 -5.66
CA LEU A 335 -6.36 -18.25 -5.47
C LEU A 335 -6.01 -18.51 -3.99
N GLY A 336 -5.37 -17.55 -3.31
CA GLY A 336 -5.02 -17.65 -1.89
C GLY A 336 -6.24 -17.67 -0.99
N ALA A 337 -7.20 -16.77 -1.22
CA ALA A 337 -8.46 -16.71 -0.49
C ALA A 337 -9.26 -18.01 -0.63
N TRP A 338 -9.36 -18.56 -1.85
CA TRP A 338 -10.00 -19.86 -2.09
C TRP A 338 -9.24 -21.03 -1.45
N ALA A 339 -7.91 -21.03 -1.51
CA ALA A 339 -7.07 -22.07 -0.90
C ALA A 339 -7.20 -22.07 0.62
N ALA A 340 -7.28 -20.91 1.26
CA ALA A 340 -7.56 -20.78 2.69
C ALA A 340 -8.97 -21.29 3.02
N LEU A 341 -10.00 -20.83 2.30
CA LEU A 341 -11.39 -21.28 2.47
C LEU A 341 -11.51 -22.81 2.38
N THR A 342 -10.88 -23.42 1.36
CA THR A 342 -10.91 -24.88 1.15
C THR A 342 -10.04 -25.63 2.15
N GLY A 343 -8.90 -25.04 2.52
CA GLY A 343 -7.86 -25.68 3.34
C GLY A 343 -8.14 -25.69 4.83
N THR A 344 -8.59 -24.56 5.36
CA THR A 344 -8.77 -24.34 6.80
C THR A 344 -10.23 -24.17 7.20
N GLY A 345 -11.16 -24.11 6.23
CA GLY A 345 -12.57 -23.83 6.50
C GLY A 345 -12.83 -22.41 7.01
N GLY A 346 -11.91 -21.47 6.72
CA GLY A 346 -11.90 -20.11 7.26
C GLY A 346 -13.20 -19.32 7.08
N SER A 347 -13.42 -18.34 7.96
CA SER A 347 -14.62 -17.51 8.02
C SER A 347 -14.63 -16.44 6.93
N GLY A 348 -15.44 -16.65 5.88
CA GLY A 348 -15.90 -15.61 4.95
C GLY A 348 -14.83 -14.87 4.12
N ALA A 349 -14.61 -15.28 2.87
CA ALA A 349 -13.72 -14.57 1.94
C ALA A 349 -14.49 -13.98 0.73
N PRO A 350 -14.21 -12.73 0.29
CA PRO A 350 -14.84 -12.16 -0.90
C PRO A 350 -14.26 -12.80 -2.15
N LEU A 351 -15.08 -13.57 -2.88
CA LEU A 351 -14.67 -14.26 -4.09
C LEU A 351 -15.65 -13.98 -5.24
N PRO A 352 -15.17 -13.91 -6.50
CA PRO A 352 -16.05 -13.97 -7.65
C PRO A 352 -16.70 -15.36 -7.71
N VAL A 353 -18.03 -15.42 -7.65
CA VAL A 353 -18.76 -16.69 -7.68
C VAL A 353 -19.77 -16.71 -8.82
N MET A 354 -19.80 -17.83 -9.53
CA MET A 354 -20.88 -18.18 -10.44
C MET A 354 -21.97 -18.90 -9.65
N LEU A 355 -23.18 -18.33 -9.65
CA LEU A 355 -24.33 -18.90 -8.97
C LEU A 355 -25.10 -19.83 -9.92
N LEU A 356 -25.11 -21.13 -9.60
CA LEU A 356 -25.74 -22.14 -10.44
C LEU A 356 -27.14 -22.48 -9.94
N ASP A 357 -28.16 -22.10 -10.72
CA ASP A 357 -29.57 -22.21 -10.36
C ASP A 357 -30.11 -23.65 -10.34
N GLY A 358 -31.18 -23.81 -9.54
CA GLY A 358 -31.95 -25.02 -9.28
C GLY A 358 -32.69 -25.59 -10.49
N ALA A 359 -33.36 -24.72 -11.25
CA ALA A 359 -34.35 -25.05 -12.26
C ALA A 359 -33.70 -25.29 -13.63
N GLU A 360 -33.88 -26.49 -14.17
CA GLU A 360 -33.45 -26.84 -15.52
C GLU A 360 -34.26 -26.03 -16.55
N LYS A 361 -33.73 -24.89 -17.02
CA LYS A 361 -34.29 -24.24 -18.22
C LYS A 361 -33.84 -24.98 -19.48
N PRO A 362 -34.75 -25.29 -20.42
CA PRO A 362 -34.40 -25.92 -21.70
C PRO A 362 -33.43 -25.03 -22.47
N VAL A 363 -32.43 -25.65 -23.11
CA VAL A 363 -31.55 -24.96 -24.06
C VAL A 363 -32.41 -24.60 -25.27
N ALA A 364 -32.74 -23.32 -25.43
CA ALA A 364 -33.39 -22.84 -26.63
C ALA A 364 -32.38 -22.91 -27.77
N ALA A 365 -32.52 -23.91 -28.63
CA ALA A 365 -31.78 -24.03 -29.89
C ALA A 365 -32.01 -22.74 -30.69
N ARG A 366 -31.00 -21.87 -30.76
CA ARG A 366 -31.05 -20.67 -31.59
C ARG A 366 -30.53 -20.99 -32.97
N ALA A 367 -31.40 -20.80 -33.95
CA ALA A 367 -31.08 -20.83 -35.37
C ALA A 367 -29.90 -19.91 -35.67
N THR A 368 -28.84 -20.48 -36.23
CA THR A 368 -27.71 -19.76 -36.81
C THR A 368 -28.20 -19.08 -38.10
N ALA A 369 -28.67 -17.84 -37.99
CA ALA A 369 -28.78 -16.97 -39.15
C ALA A 369 -27.37 -16.81 -39.75
N HIS A 370 -27.21 -17.15 -41.04
CA HIS A 370 -25.97 -16.97 -41.78
C HIS A 370 -25.66 -15.46 -41.84
N VAL A 371 -24.80 -15.00 -40.95
CA VAL A 371 -24.25 -13.64 -40.98
C VAL A 371 -23.17 -13.63 -42.07
N PRO A 372 -23.23 -12.72 -43.07
CA PRO A 372 -22.18 -12.58 -44.08
C PRO A 372 -20.81 -12.41 -43.41
N GLU A 373 -19.76 -13.00 -44.00
CA GLU A 373 -18.41 -12.85 -43.44
C GLU A 373 -18.02 -11.36 -43.43
N PRO A 374 -17.60 -10.82 -42.26
CA PRO A 374 -17.26 -9.42 -42.16
C PRO A 374 -16.00 -9.09 -42.97
N THR A 375 -16.03 -7.94 -43.63
CA THR A 375 -14.91 -7.38 -44.40
C THR A 375 -13.71 -7.06 -43.51
N ALA A 376 -12.52 -6.87 -44.10
CA ALA A 376 -11.29 -6.56 -43.36
C ALA A 376 -11.43 -5.28 -42.50
N GLU A 377 -12.04 -4.23 -43.05
CA GLU A 377 -12.31 -2.97 -42.37
C GLU A 377 -13.32 -3.14 -41.22
N GLU A 378 -14.36 -3.95 -41.41
CA GLU A 378 -15.34 -4.25 -40.36
C GLU A 378 -14.72 -5.05 -39.21
N ARG A 379 -13.83 -6.02 -39.52
CA ARG A 379 -13.07 -6.77 -38.51
C ARG A 379 -12.17 -5.85 -37.71
N LEU A 380 -11.40 -4.99 -38.37
CA LEU A 380 -10.51 -4.04 -37.71
C LEU A 380 -11.28 -3.00 -36.88
N ARG A 381 -12.42 -2.49 -37.38
CA ARG A 381 -13.29 -1.55 -36.67
C ARG A 381 -13.89 -2.18 -35.41
N ARG A 382 -14.40 -3.42 -35.51
CA ARG A 382 -14.92 -4.18 -34.35
C ARG A 382 -13.84 -4.44 -33.31
N PHE A 383 -12.65 -4.81 -33.77
CA PHE A 383 -11.50 -5.01 -32.89
C PHE A 383 -11.09 -3.72 -32.17
N ARG A 384 -10.91 -2.59 -32.88
CA ARG A 384 -10.55 -1.29 -32.25
C ARG A 384 -11.59 -0.80 -31.24
N GLY A 385 -12.87 -1.12 -31.46
CA GLY A 385 -13.95 -0.77 -30.53
C GLY A 385 -14.01 -1.65 -29.26
N ALA A 386 -13.37 -2.81 -29.26
CA ALA A 386 -13.47 -3.79 -28.17
C ALA A 386 -12.13 -4.13 -27.49
N ALA A 387 -11.00 -3.90 -28.16
CA ALA A 387 -9.66 -4.24 -27.69
C ALA A 387 -8.99 -3.06 -26.99
N SER A 388 -8.19 -3.35 -25.98
CA SER A 388 -7.36 -2.39 -25.25
C SER A 388 -6.34 -1.70 -26.18
N PRO A 389 -5.90 -0.46 -25.83
CA PRO A 389 -4.84 0.22 -26.57
C PRO A 389 -3.57 -0.64 -26.75
N GLU A 390 -3.21 -1.41 -25.72
CA GLU A 390 -2.05 -2.31 -25.73
C GLU A 390 -2.25 -3.48 -26.71
N ALA A 391 -3.44 -4.09 -26.74
CA ALA A 391 -3.76 -5.15 -27.69
C ALA A 391 -3.80 -4.62 -29.14
N GLN A 392 -4.23 -3.38 -29.34
CA GLN A 392 -4.19 -2.73 -30.65
C GLN A 392 -2.77 -2.50 -31.14
N ARG A 393 -1.87 -2.02 -30.26
CA ARG A 393 -0.43 -1.90 -30.55
C ARG A 393 0.20 -3.27 -30.84
N LEU A 394 -0.13 -4.28 -30.04
CA LEU A 394 0.32 -5.66 -30.24
C LEU A 394 -0.13 -6.20 -31.61
N ALA A 395 -1.39 -5.99 -32.01
CA ALA A 395 -1.87 -6.40 -33.33
C ALA A 395 -1.07 -5.75 -34.47
N GLY A 396 -0.69 -4.48 -34.33
CA GLY A 396 0.21 -3.78 -35.25
C GLY A 396 1.60 -4.42 -35.30
N ALA A 397 2.22 -4.66 -34.15
CA ALA A 397 3.54 -5.32 -34.06
C ALA A 397 3.51 -6.74 -34.66
N LEU A 398 2.46 -7.52 -34.42
CA LEU A 398 2.29 -8.85 -34.99
C LEU A 398 2.13 -8.83 -36.52
N ALA A 399 1.52 -7.78 -37.09
CA ALA A 399 1.38 -7.64 -38.54
C ALA A 399 2.73 -7.46 -39.27
N THR A 400 3.80 -7.11 -38.54
CA THR A 400 5.14 -6.91 -39.10
C THR A 400 5.90 -8.22 -39.36
N VAL A 401 5.45 -9.34 -38.77
CA VAL A 401 6.12 -10.64 -38.79
C VAL A 401 5.29 -11.68 -39.55
N HIS A 402 5.95 -12.48 -40.39
CA HIS A 402 5.29 -13.57 -41.13
C HIS A 402 6.25 -14.75 -41.34
N PRO A 403 5.86 -16.01 -41.05
CA PRO A 403 4.57 -16.47 -40.50
C PRO A 403 4.45 -16.27 -38.97
N LEU A 404 3.21 -16.18 -38.46
CA LEU A 404 2.95 -16.04 -37.02
C LEU A 404 2.74 -17.41 -36.37
N THR A 405 3.55 -17.71 -35.37
CA THR A 405 3.38 -18.87 -34.48
C THR A 405 3.18 -18.39 -33.05
N LEU A 406 2.45 -19.15 -32.23
CA LEU A 406 2.13 -18.74 -30.86
C LEU A 406 3.38 -18.42 -29.99
N PRO A 407 4.50 -19.17 -30.08
CA PRO A 407 5.74 -18.81 -29.37
C PRO A 407 6.32 -17.46 -29.79
N VAL A 408 6.27 -17.13 -31.10
CA VAL A 408 6.77 -15.86 -31.64
C VAL A 408 5.88 -14.70 -31.23
N MET A 409 4.55 -14.89 -31.27
CA MET A 409 3.61 -13.86 -30.83
C MET A 409 3.80 -13.49 -29.35
N ARG A 410 4.08 -14.47 -28.49
CA ARG A 410 4.38 -14.25 -27.06
C ARG A 410 5.73 -13.54 -26.85
N LEU A 411 6.73 -13.85 -27.66
CA LEU A 411 8.02 -13.14 -27.62
C LEU A 411 7.85 -11.66 -28.00
N ILE A 412 7.11 -11.38 -29.08
CA ILE A 412 6.80 -10.01 -29.52
C ILE A 412 6.03 -9.27 -28.41
N HIS A 413 5.01 -9.92 -27.84
CA HIS A 413 4.22 -9.36 -26.75
C HIS A 413 5.06 -9.00 -25.53
N GLN A 414 5.96 -9.90 -25.08
CA GLN A 414 6.78 -9.62 -23.91
C GLN A 414 7.89 -8.60 -24.18
N ALA A 415 8.46 -8.59 -25.38
CA ALA A 415 9.48 -7.61 -25.77
C ALA A 415 8.92 -6.17 -25.77
N GLY A 416 7.65 -5.98 -26.16
CA GLY A 416 6.99 -4.68 -26.16
C GLY A 416 6.68 -4.10 -24.77
N ALA A 417 6.65 -4.93 -23.71
CA ALA A 417 6.27 -4.51 -22.36
C ALA A 417 7.35 -3.66 -21.63
N GLY A 418 8.55 -3.49 -22.21
CA GLY A 418 9.65 -2.72 -21.62
C GLY A 418 9.43 -1.19 -21.57
N ARG A 419 8.29 -0.68 -22.03
CA ARG A 419 7.94 0.76 -22.10
C ARG A 419 7.15 1.28 -20.89
N GLY A 420 7.26 0.65 -19.72
CA GLY A 420 6.47 1.03 -18.54
C GLY A 420 5.01 0.53 -18.56
N GLU A 421 4.65 -0.31 -19.54
CA GLU A 421 3.31 -0.89 -19.67
C GLU A 421 3.17 -2.16 -18.80
N ARG A 422 2.02 -2.35 -18.15
CA ARG A 422 1.75 -3.59 -17.41
C ARG A 422 1.60 -4.76 -18.40
N PHE A 423 2.59 -5.66 -18.43
CA PHE A 423 2.49 -6.93 -19.16
C PHE A 423 1.28 -7.74 -18.64
N HIS A 424 0.28 -7.96 -19.50
CA HIS A 424 -0.86 -8.81 -19.16
C HIS A 424 -1.13 -9.84 -20.27
N PRO A 425 -1.19 -11.16 -19.95
CA PRO A 425 -1.51 -12.21 -20.93
C PRO A 425 -2.83 -12.03 -21.70
N ALA A 426 -3.71 -11.15 -21.23
CA ALA A 426 -5.00 -10.84 -21.83
C ALA A 426 -4.86 -10.16 -23.20
N GLN A 427 -3.83 -9.35 -23.40
CA GLN A 427 -3.64 -8.56 -24.62
C GLN A 427 -3.51 -9.45 -25.86
N LEU A 428 -2.79 -10.57 -25.74
CA LEU A 428 -2.71 -11.56 -26.82
C LEU A 428 -4.06 -12.25 -27.06
N ALA A 429 -4.81 -12.53 -26.00
CA ALA A 429 -6.15 -13.11 -26.10
C ALA A 429 -7.15 -12.14 -26.77
N GLU A 430 -7.05 -10.84 -26.53
CA GLU A 430 -7.87 -9.81 -27.19
C GLU A 430 -7.65 -9.81 -28.71
N VAL A 431 -6.41 -9.96 -29.18
CA VAL A 431 -6.09 -10.07 -30.61
C VAL A 431 -6.69 -11.32 -31.24
N PHE A 432 -6.58 -12.46 -30.56
CA PHE A 432 -7.10 -13.74 -31.05
C PHE A 432 -8.63 -13.81 -31.02
N LEU A 433 -9.25 -13.44 -29.90
CA LEU A 433 -10.71 -13.46 -29.72
C LEU A 433 -11.39 -12.33 -30.50
N GLY A 434 -10.66 -11.28 -30.85
CA GLY A 434 -11.09 -10.17 -31.71
C GLY A 434 -11.32 -10.55 -33.18
N GLY A 435 -10.99 -11.79 -33.59
CA GLY A 435 -11.31 -12.31 -34.93
C GLY A 435 -10.47 -11.73 -36.07
N LEU A 436 -9.29 -11.21 -35.75
CA LEU A 436 -8.31 -10.71 -36.73
C LEU A 436 -7.48 -11.83 -37.37
N LEU A 437 -7.23 -12.90 -36.62
CA LEU A 437 -6.37 -14.01 -36.99
C LEU A 437 -7.19 -15.26 -37.31
N ARG A 438 -6.72 -16.04 -38.28
CA ARG A 438 -7.21 -17.39 -38.59
C ARG A 438 -6.07 -18.38 -38.59
N ARG A 439 -6.38 -19.64 -38.31
CA ARG A 439 -5.43 -20.74 -38.44
C ARG A 439 -5.23 -21.07 -39.92
N ARG A 440 -3.98 -21.25 -40.35
CA ARG A 440 -3.63 -21.60 -41.73
C ARG A 440 -3.91 -23.07 -42.01
N GLU A 441 -4.51 -23.38 -43.16
CA GLU A 441 -4.77 -24.77 -43.59
C GLU A 441 -3.47 -25.51 -43.91
N GLY A 442 -3.29 -26.71 -43.34
CA GLY A 442 -2.12 -27.58 -43.59
C GLY A 442 -0.90 -27.36 -42.68
N GLY A 443 -0.89 -26.34 -41.83
CA GLY A 443 0.17 -26.09 -40.85
C GLY A 443 -0.27 -26.39 -39.41
N ALA A 444 0.51 -27.18 -38.67
CA ALA A 444 0.35 -27.28 -37.22
C ALA A 444 0.88 -25.99 -36.57
N GLU A 445 0.00 -25.23 -35.92
CA GLU A 445 0.33 -24.01 -35.13
C GLU A 445 0.74 -22.74 -35.90
N GLU A 446 0.33 -22.60 -37.17
CA GLU A 446 0.51 -21.37 -37.95
C GLU A 446 -0.78 -20.53 -38.00
N TYR A 447 -0.61 -19.23 -37.80
CA TYR A 447 -1.67 -18.22 -37.87
C TYR A 447 -1.35 -17.16 -38.91
N GLU A 448 -2.40 -16.64 -39.52
CA GLU A 448 -2.33 -15.52 -40.46
C GLU A 448 -3.49 -14.56 -40.21
N PHE A 449 -3.29 -13.29 -40.53
CA PHE A 449 -4.38 -12.33 -40.52
C PHE A 449 -5.37 -12.67 -41.63
N HIS A 450 -6.66 -12.37 -41.40
CA HIS A 450 -7.64 -12.41 -42.49
C HIS A 450 -7.20 -11.49 -43.64
N PRO A 451 -7.50 -11.84 -44.92
CA PRO A 451 -7.06 -11.06 -46.07
C PRO A 451 -7.36 -9.55 -45.93
N GLY A 452 -6.37 -8.70 -46.20
CA GLY A 452 -6.46 -7.24 -46.10
C GLY A 452 -6.35 -6.64 -44.70
N VAL A 453 -6.44 -7.43 -43.63
CA VAL A 453 -6.34 -6.91 -42.24
C VAL A 453 -4.90 -6.51 -41.89
N ALA A 454 -3.91 -7.30 -42.31
CA ALA A 454 -2.50 -6.99 -42.06
C ALA A 454 -2.07 -5.70 -42.77
N ASP A 455 -2.51 -5.48 -44.01
CA ASP A 455 -2.19 -4.27 -44.78
C ASP A 455 -2.79 -3.03 -44.12
N LEU A 456 -4.05 -3.08 -43.66
CA LEU A 456 -4.69 -1.99 -42.93
C LEU A 456 -4.02 -1.69 -41.57
N LEU A 457 -3.47 -2.72 -40.90
CA LEU A 457 -2.71 -2.55 -39.66
C LEU A 457 -1.33 -1.92 -39.94
N LEU A 458 -0.68 -2.32 -41.03
CA LEU A 458 0.62 -1.77 -41.44
C LEU A 458 0.51 -0.35 -42.00
N ASP A 459 -0.57 0.00 -42.70
CA ASP A 459 -0.86 1.36 -43.19
C ASP A 459 -1.13 2.35 -42.05
N ALA A 460 -1.64 1.84 -40.91
CA ALA A 460 -1.91 2.64 -39.72
C ALA A 460 -0.67 2.83 -38.82
N VAL A 461 0.40 2.09 -39.07
CA VAL A 461 1.63 2.06 -38.26
C VAL A 461 2.75 2.76 -39.05
N ARG A 462 3.53 3.64 -38.42
CA ARG A 462 4.62 4.34 -39.12
C ARG A 462 5.70 3.31 -39.48
N THR A 463 6.34 3.44 -40.65
CA THR A 463 7.40 2.52 -41.13
C THR A 463 8.56 2.34 -40.13
N SER A 464 8.77 3.30 -39.23
CA SER A 464 9.70 3.24 -38.09
C SER A 464 9.39 2.13 -37.08
N ASP A 465 8.12 1.80 -36.88
CA ASP A 465 7.67 0.93 -35.78
C ASP A 465 7.79 -0.56 -36.16
N ALA A 466 7.80 -0.86 -37.46
CA ALA A 466 8.02 -2.20 -37.99
C ALA A 466 9.47 -2.68 -37.83
N LEU A 467 10.45 -1.78 -38.03
CA LEU A 467 11.87 -2.05 -37.76
C LEU A 467 12.15 -2.15 -36.26
N GLU A 468 11.36 -1.44 -35.45
CA GLU A 468 11.48 -1.45 -34.00
C GLU A 468 11.12 -2.81 -33.37
N THR A 469 10.12 -3.52 -33.92
CA THR A 469 9.66 -4.80 -33.36
C THR A 469 10.78 -5.86 -33.37
N ALA A 470 11.49 -6.03 -34.49
CA ALA A 470 12.59 -6.98 -34.59
C ALA A 470 13.79 -6.59 -33.69
N ALA A 471 14.10 -5.30 -33.61
CA ALA A 471 15.16 -4.78 -32.73
C ALA A 471 14.83 -4.97 -31.24
N GLN A 472 13.58 -4.74 -30.84
CA GLN A 472 13.08 -4.95 -29.48
C GLN A 472 13.17 -6.42 -29.08
N VAL A 473 12.75 -7.33 -29.95
CA VAL A 473 12.87 -8.77 -29.67
C VAL A 473 14.35 -9.17 -29.59
N THR A 474 15.24 -8.66 -30.45
CA THR A 474 16.70 -8.90 -30.34
C THR A 474 17.26 -8.42 -29.00
N ALA A 475 16.96 -7.18 -28.61
CA ALA A 475 17.39 -6.61 -27.33
C ALA A 475 16.85 -7.43 -26.13
N PHE A 476 15.59 -7.85 -26.19
CA PHE A 476 14.97 -8.70 -25.18
C PHE A 476 15.66 -10.07 -25.07
N LEU A 477 15.97 -10.71 -26.20
CA LEU A 477 16.65 -12.01 -26.24
C LEU A 477 18.08 -11.94 -25.66
N LEU A 478 18.78 -10.82 -25.85
CA LEU A 478 20.13 -10.55 -25.33
C LEU A 478 20.17 -10.42 -23.80
N HIS A 479 19.25 -9.64 -23.23
CA HIS A 479 19.31 -9.26 -21.80
C HIS A 479 18.56 -10.22 -20.88
N ARG A 480 17.62 -11.03 -21.40
CA ARG A 480 16.82 -11.92 -20.55
C ARG A 480 17.63 -13.12 -20.05
N GLN A 481 17.46 -13.47 -18.77
CA GLN A 481 17.96 -14.73 -18.22
C GLN A 481 17.00 -15.88 -18.57
N GLY A 482 17.52 -16.95 -19.17
CA GLY A 482 16.72 -17.95 -19.87
C GLY A 482 15.69 -18.66 -18.98
N SER A 483 14.41 -18.37 -19.19
CA SER A 483 13.31 -19.13 -18.58
C SER A 483 12.12 -19.29 -19.55
N GLY A 484 11.93 -20.51 -20.07
CA GLY A 484 10.86 -20.85 -21.01
C GLY A 484 11.20 -22.08 -21.87
N PRO A 485 10.21 -22.72 -22.51
CA PRO A 485 10.43 -23.90 -23.36
C PRO A 485 11.18 -23.53 -24.63
N GLU A 486 12.13 -24.36 -25.07
CA GLU A 486 12.86 -24.14 -26.32
C GLU A 486 11.98 -24.45 -27.54
N PHE A 487 11.95 -23.56 -28.53
CA PHE A 487 11.36 -23.82 -29.84
C PHE A 487 12.39 -23.57 -30.95
N ARG A 488 12.18 -24.18 -32.11
CA ARG A 488 13.10 -24.05 -33.26
C ARG A 488 12.75 -22.80 -34.06
N ALA A 489 13.69 -21.88 -34.20
CA ALA A 489 13.65 -20.76 -35.16
C ALA A 489 14.52 -21.09 -36.38
N ARG A 490 14.41 -20.30 -37.45
CA ARG A 490 15.25 -20.44 -38.66
C ARG A 490 16.11 -19.19 -38.85
N LEU A 491 17.42 -19.37 -38.95
CA LEU A 491 18.38 -18.31 -39.25
C LEU A 491 18.66 -18.28 -40.75
N SER A 492 18.46 -17.15 -41.42
CA SER A 492 18.82 -16.99 -42.84
C SER A 492 20.34 -17.04 -43.04
N GLY A 493 20.80 -17.76 -44.07
CA GLY A 493 22.21 -17.83 -44.45
C GLY A 493 22.40 -18.64 -45.74
N ASP A 494 23.60 -18.56 -46.33
CA ASP A 494 23.87 -19.10 -47.66
C ASP A 494 23.78 -20.64 -47.73
N HIS A 495 23.96 -21.33 -46.60
CA HIS A 495 23.97 -22.80 -46.50
C HIS A 495 23.22 -23.28 -45.24
N GLY A 496 22.32 -24.27 -45.39
CA GLY A 496 21.62 -24.90 -44.26
C GLY A 496 20.56 -25.93 -44.67
N ASP A 497 20.23 -26.85 -43.75
CA ASP A 497 19.31 -27.98 -43.96
C ASP A 497 17.81 -27.61 -43.86
N SER A 498 17.50 -26.32 -43.73
CA SER A 498 16.13 -25.80 -43.62
C SER A 498 15.87 -24.73 -44.67
N ARG A 499 14.60 -24.33 -44.85
CA ARG A 499 14.20 -23.33 -45.85
C ARG A 499 13.25 -22.29 -45.28
N VAL A 500 13.32 -21.04 -45.74
CA VAL A 500 12.40 -19.95 -45.36
C VAL A 500 11.74 -19.40 -46.63
N ALA A 501 10.44 -19.13 -46.59
CA ALA A 501 9.72 -18.57 -47.73
C ALA A 501 10.22 -17.16 -48.08
N GLU A 502 10.22 -16.80 -49.36
CA GLU A 502 10.74 -15.51 -49.83
C GLU A 502 9.97 -14.30 -49.28
N GLU A 503 8.67 -14.50 -49.00
CA GLU A 503 7.73 -13.53 -48.41
C GLU A 503 7.80 -13.43 -46.87
N ALA A 504 8.65 -14.24 -46.21
CA ALA A 504 8.76 -14.25 -44.77
C ALA A 504 9.46 -12.99 -44.23
N ARG A 505 9.01 -12.52 -43.06
CA ARG A 505 9.61 -11.37 -42.35
C ARG A 505 10.17 -11.84 -41.01
N PRO A 506 11.41 -11.42 -40.64
CA PRO A 506 12.05 -11.90 -39.42
C PRO A 506 11.37 -11.33 -38.19
N PHE A 507 11.34 -12.11 -37.10
CA PHE A 507 10.84 -11.63 -35.81
C PHE A 507 11.95 -11.04 -34.92
N ALA A 508 13.23 -11.28 -35.27
CA ALA A 508 14.39 -10.72 -34.60
C ALA A 508 15.57 -10.58 -35.57
N ALA A 509 16.41 -9.56 -35.38
CA ALA A 509 17.67 -9.37 -36.11
C ALA A 509 18.76 -10.28 -35.53
N ALA A 510 19.56 -10.91 -36.39
CA ALA A 510 20.66 -11.79 -35.99
C ALA A 510 21.96 -10.99 -35.75
N SER A 511 21.99 -10.20 -34.66
CA SER A 511 23.20 -9.47 -34.27
C SER A 511 24.32 -10.44 -33.84
N PRO A 512 25.60 -10.07 -33.99
CA PRO A 512 26.73 -10.91 -33.58
C PRO A 512 26.64 -11.35 -32.10
N GLU A 513 26.20 -10.45 -31.22
CA GLU A 513 26.05 -10.71 -29.79
C GLU A 513 24.95 -11.75 -29.52
N LEU A 514 23.86 -11.70 -30.29
CA LEU A 514 22.75 -12.65 -30.15
C LEU A 514 23.18 -14.03 -30.67
N LEU A 515 23.93 -14.09 -31.76
CA LEU A 515 24.47 -15.33 -32.31
C LEU A 515 25.49 -15.98 -31.36
N GLN A 516 26.35 -15.19 -30.70
CA GLN A 516 27.27 -15.67 -29.67
C GLN A 516 26.49 -16.24 -28.47
N ARG A 517 25.46 -15.55 -28.00
CA ARG A 517 24.58 -16.02 -26.91
C ARG A 517 23.82 -17.30 -27.24
N LEU A 518 23.50 -17.52 -28.51
CA LEU A 518 22.86 -18.75 -29.00
C LEU A 518 23.87 -19.88 -29.29
N GLY A 519 25.17 -19.65 -29.06
CA GLY A 519 26.23 -20.64 -29.28
C GLY A 519 26.53 -20.91 -30.75
N LEU A 520 26.35 -19.90 -31.62
CA LEU A 520 26.49 -20.01 -33.07
C LEU A 520 27.74 -19.31 -33.65
N LEU A 521 28.53 -18.63 -32.81
CA LEU A 521 29.85 -18.06 -33.14
C LEU A 521 30.88 -18.65 -32.15
N GLU A 522 32.02 -19.14 -32.64
CA GLU A 522 33.12 -19.67 -31.81
C GLU A 522 33.99 -18.53 -31.25
N GLU A 523 34.43 -18.68 -29.99
CA GLU A 523 35.39 -17.78 -29.33
C GLU A 523 36.77 -17.89 -30.00
N GLY A 524 37.27 -16.78 -30.57
CA GLY A 524 38.68 -16.64 -30.92
C GLY A 524 39.55 -16.50 -29.66
N PRO A 525 40.83 -16.92 -29.69
CA PRO A 525 41.68 -16.95 -28.51
C PRO A 525 42.02 -15.54 -28.01
N ASP A 526 42.14 -15.44 -26.68
CA ASP A 526 42.54 -14.28 -25.89
C ASP A 526 43.64 -13.41 -26.53
N ASP A 527 43.35 -12.13 -26.71
CA ASP A 527 44.35 -11.07 -26.82
C ASP A 527 44.05 -10.00 -25.76
N PRO A 528 45.04 -9.50 -24.99
CA PRO A 528 44.81 -8.74 -23.79
C PRO A 528 44.28 -7.34 -24.11
N ALA A 529 43.20 -6.97 -23.41
CA ALA A 529 42.54 -5.67 -23.56
C ALA A 529 43.47 -4.50 -23.18
N PRO A 530 43.52 -3.41 -23.98
CA PRO A 530 44.02 -2.13 -23.51
C PRO A 530 42.99 -1.48 -22.56
N PRO A 531 43.43 -0.58 -21.65
CA PRO A 531 42.56 -0.02 -20.61
C PRO A 531 41.43 0.85 -21.20
N PRO A 532 40.29 0.99 -20.50
CA PRO A 532 39.13 1.69 -21.05
C PRO A 532 39.38 3.19 -21.10
N GLU A 533 39.46 3.73 -22.32
CA GLU A 533 39.20 5.15 -22.57
C GLU A 533 37.69 5.41 -22.40
N VAL A 534 37.38 6.44 -21.62
CA VAL A 534 36.04 6.99 -21.41
C VAL A 534 35.52 7.51 -22.76
N PRO A 535 34.40 7.01 -23.31
CA PRO A 535 33.87 7.60 -24.53
C PRO A 535 33.13 8.90 -24.20
N GLU A 536 33.73 10.01 -24.61
CA GLU A 536 33.02 11.26 -24.86
C GLU A 536 31.79 10.99 -25.74
N ARG A 537 30.62 11.46 -25.30
CA ARG A 537 29.40 11.47 -26.09
C ARG A 537 29.59 12.35 -27.33
N ARG A 538 29.86 11.74 -28.48
CA ARG A 538 29.70 12.40 -29.78
C ARG A 538 28.22 12.60 -30.08
N SER A 539 27.86 13.87 -30.24
CA SER A 539 26.57 14.35 -30.72
C SER A 539 26.23 13.79 -32.11
N VAL A 540 25.09 13.14 -32.24
CA VAL A 540 24.47 12.83 -33.53
C VAL A 540 23.48 13.96 -33.85
N ALA A 541 23.67 14.61 -35.01
CA ALA A 541 22.74 15.62 -35.53
C ALA A 541 21.43 14.97 -36.06
N PRO A 542 20.29 15.68 -36.03
CA PRO A 542 18.97 15.06 -36.14
C PRO A 542 18.49 14.95 -37.60
N ALA A 543 17.83 13.83 -37.93
CA ALA A 543 16.97 13.70 -39.10
C ALA A 543 15.51 13.54 -38.64
N THR A 544 14.69 14.46 -39.12
CA THR A 544 13.28 14.76 -38.84
C THR A 544 12.34 13.65 -39.35
N ALA A 545 11.18 13.36 -38.75
CA ALA A 545 10.17 14.26 -38.21
C ALA A 545 9.74 13.92 -36.77
N VAL A 546 10.16 14.79 -35.86
CA VAL A 546 9.67 14.89 -34.48
C VAL A 546 8.21 15.39 -34.58
N PRO A 547 7.21 14.73 -33.96
CA PRO A 547 5.89 15.37 -33.78
C PRO A 547 6.15 16.72 -33.10
N PRO A 548 5.43 17.82 -33.45
CA PRO A 548 5.78 19.15 -32.96
C PRO A 548 6.05 19.06 -31.47
N ARG A 549 7.26 19.44 -31.04
CA ARG A 549 7.57 19.38 -29.61
C ARG A 549 6.56 20.31 -28.96
N SER A 550 5.94 19.81 -27.91
CA SER A 550 5.04 20.60 -27.08
C SER A 550 5.76 21.89 -26.67
N TYR A 551 5.05 23.01 -26.57
CA TYR A 551 5.68 24.29 -26.21
C TYR A 551 6.53 24.16 -24.93
N THR A 552 6.07 23.33 -23.99
CA THR A 552 6.78 22.99 -22.75
C THR A 552 8.10 22.27 -23.02
N SER A 553 8.12 21.24 -23.87
CA SER A 553 9.34 20.50 -24.24
C SER A 553 10.38 21.39 -24.96
N GLU A 554 9.94 22.40 -25.70
CA GLU A 554 10.83 23.28 -26.48
C GLU A 554 11.36 24.48 -25.72
N GLN A 555 10.50 25.14 -24.95
CA GLN A 555 10.80 26.47 -24.39
C GLN A 555 11.01 26.45 -22.89
N VAL A 556 10.40 25.49 -22.17
CA VAL A 556 10.33 25.52 -20.69
C VAL A 556 11.20 24.44 -20.06
N GLN A 557 11.19 23.23 -20.59
CA GLN A 557 12.01 22.12 -20.10
C GLN A 557 13.53 22.46 -20.14
N PRO A 558 14.11 23.03 -21.21
CA PRO A 558 15.55 23.34 -21.23
C PRO A 558 16.03 24.30 -20.13
N PRO A 559 15.40 25.48 -19.90
CA PRO A 559 15.83 26.39 -18.84
C PRO A 559 15.63 25.79 -17.45
N VAL A 560 14.52 25.08 -17.20
CA VAL A 560 14.29 24.40 -15.91
C VAL A 560 15.39 23.35 -15.66
N MET A 561 15.68 22.49 -16.64
CA MET A 561 16.71 21.47 -16.50
C MET A 561 18.13 22.06 -16.40
N ALA A 562 18.36 23.27 -16.91
CA ALA A 562 19.63 23.96 -16.71
C ALA A 562 19.83 24.37 -15.24
N VAL A 563 18.78 24.87 -14.57
CA VAL A 563 18.80 25.16 -13.14
C VAL A 563 18.99 23.87 -12.34
N VAL A 564 18.19 22.84 -12.60
CA VAL A 564 18.27 21.55 -11.89
C VAL A 564 19.66 20.92 -12.01
N ARG A 565 20.31 20.99 -13.18
CA ARG A 565 21.69 20.50 -13.36
C ARG A 565 22.73 21.33 -12.61
N ARG A 566 22.53 22.65 -12.47
CA ARG A 566 23.41 23.50 -11.66
C ARG A 566 23.28 23.17 -10.18
N ILE A 567 22.05 22.98 -9.71
CA ILE A 567 21.79 22.48 -8.36
C ILE A 567 22.52 21.15 -8.18
N ALA A 568 22.30 20.17 -9.06
CA ALA A 568 22.92 18.84 -8.97
C ALA A 568 24.47 18.83 -8.98
N ALA A 569 25.09 19.85 -9.58
CA ALA A 569 26.54 20.02 -9.64
C ALA A 569 27.15 20.55 -8.33
N ASP A 570 26.32 20.93 -7.35
CA ASP A 570 26.78 21.34 -6.04
C ASP A 570 27.12 20.12 -5.17
N ASP A 571 28.41 19.93 -4.91
CA ASP A 571 28.92 18.79 -4.13
C ASP A 571 28.45 18.81 -2.66
N GLY A 572 27.99 19.98 -2.16
CA GLY A 572 27.53 20.14 -0.79
C GLY A 572 26.09 19.65 -0.53
N LEU A 573 25.35 19.27 -1.58
CA LEU A 573 23.93 18.90 -1.46
C LEU A 573 23.70 17.71 -0.51
N PRO A 574 22.81 17.85 0.50
CA PRO A 574 22.44 16.73 1.35
C PRO A 574 21.67 15.69 0.55
N LYS A 575 21.74 14.43 1.03
CA LYS A 575 21.11 13.29 0.36
C LYS A 575 19.61 13.48 0.13
N SER A 576 18.91 14.11 1.08
CA SER A 576 17.48 14.41 0.97
C SER A 576 17.16 15.23 -0.28
N VAL A 577 17.94 16.26 -0.60
CA VAL A 577 17.74 17.07 -1.80
C VAL A 577 18.21 16.33 -3.05
N ARG A 578 19.36 15.64 -2.95
CA ARG A 578 19.96 14.89 -4.07
C ARG A 578 19.02 13.82 -4.62
N ASP A 579 18.32 13.09 -3.75
CA ASP A 579 17.38 12.04 -4.17
C ASP A 579 16.26 12.59 -5.08
N TYR A 580 15.72 13.78 -4.81
CA TYR A 580 14.69 14.41 -5.65
C TYR A 580 15.26 15.02 -6.93
N VAL A 581 16.43 15.66 -6.84
CA VAL A 581 17.12 16.25 -8.00
C VAL A 581 17.53 15.16 -9.00
N ASP A 582 18.11 14.06 -8.52
CA ASP A 582 18.52 12.92 -9.34
C ASP A 582 17.30 12.22 -9.96
N LYS A 583 16.20 12.08 -9.23
CA LYS A 583 14.93 11.59 -9.78
C LYS A 583 14.46 12.47 -10.94
N MET A 584 14.44 13.78 -10.75
CA MET A 584 14.02 14.74 -11.77
C MET A 584 14.96 14.74 -12.99
N LEU A 585 16.26 14.48 -12.80
CA LEU A 585 17.23 14.29 -13.88
C LEU A 585 17.03 12.97 -14.61
N ALA A 586 16.70 11.88 -13.91
CA ALA A 586 16.43 10.57 -14.50
C ALA A 586 15.17 10.59 -15.37
N GLU A 587 14.14 11.32 -14.92
CA GLU A 587 12.85 11.49 -15.60
C GLU A 587 12.86 12.70 -16.57
N ALA A 588 14.04 13.26 -16.87
CA ALA A 588 14.16 14.53 -17.59
C ALA A 588 13.49 14.52 -18.96
N ASP A 589 13.55 13.39 -19.68
CA ASP A 589 13.00 13.22 -21.03
C ASP A 589 11.60 12.57 -21.04
N GLU A 590 11.01 12.29 -19.87
CA GLU A 590 9.69 11.67 -19.78
C GLU A 590 8.57 12.66 -20.12
N ARG A 591 7.75 12.27 -21.11
CA ARG A 591 6.63 13.07 -21.60
C ARG A 591 5.34 12.75 -20.86
N ASN A 592 4.52 13.77 -20.69
CA ASN A 592 3.18 13.69 -20.14
C ASN A 592 2.20 14.35 -21.12
N GLU A 593 1.04 13.73 -21.36
CA GLU A 593 0.01 14.24 -22.26
C GLU A 593 -0.71 15.51 -21.73
N GLU A 594 -0.70 15.74 -20.41
CA GLU A 594 -1.37 16.87 -19.75
C GLU A 594 -0.50 18.14 -19.69
N THR A 595 0.78 17.99 -19.39
CA THR A 595 1.73 19.09 -19.16
C THR A 595 2.82 19.19 -20.23
N GLY A 596 2.91 18.23 -21.14
CA GLY A 596 4.01 18.11 -22.12
C GLY A 596 5.32 17.55 -21.53
N TRP A 597 5.49 17.58 -20.20
CA TRP A 597 6.70 17.14 -19.49
C TRP A 597 6.40 16.75 -18.03
N TRP A 598 6.82 15.55 -17.60
CA TRP A 598 6.49 15.03 -16.27
C TRP A 598 7.24 15.74 -15.14
N GLY A 599 8.50 16.14 -15.38
CA GLY A 599 9.39 16.68 -14.35
C GLY A 599 8.90 17.98 -13.67
N VAL A 600 8.02 18.75 -14.31
CA VAL A 600 7.42 19.94 -13.69
C VAL A 600 6.65 19.63 -12.40
N ARG A 601 6.10 18.42 -12.27
CA ARG A 601 5.30 18.02 -11.10
C ARG A 601 6.17 17.81 -9.85
N THR A 602 7.45 17.55 -10.03
CA THR A 602 8.43 17.31 -8.96
C THR A 602 9.10 18.62 -8.47
N LEU A 603 8.97 19.71 -9.23
CA LEU A 603 9.56 21.01 -8.86
C LEU A 603 9.13 21.54 -7.48
N PRO A 604 7.85 21.47 -7.07
CA PRO A 604 7.46 21.88 -5.72
C PRO A 604 8.19 21.11 -4.62
N ASP A 605 8.39 19.80 -4.79
CA ASP A 605 9.09 18.95 -3.82
C ASP A 605 10.58 19.34 -3.74
N VAL A 606 11.22 19.61 -4.88
CA VAL A 606 12.61 20.11 -4.91
C VAL A 606 12.73 21.46 -4.20
N ALA A 607 11.78 22.37 -4.43
CA ALA A 607 11.75 23.67 -3.77
C ALA A 607 11.62 23.53 -2.24
N GLU A 608 10.70 22.69 -1.76
CA GLU A 608 10.51 22.41 -0.34
C GLU A 608 11.78 21.81 0.29
N GLN A 609 12.38 20.80 -0.34
CA GLN A 609 13.60 20.18 0.18
C GLN A 609 14.80 21.15 0.22
N LEU A 610 14.91 22.08 -0.73
CA LEU A 610 15.97 23.11 -0.71
C LEU A 610 15.77 24.13 0.41
N ILE A 611 14.52 24.50 0.69
CA ILE A 611 14.18 25.37 1.82
C ILE A 611 14.52 24.65 3.13
N ASP A 612 14.04 23.42 3.30
CA ASP A 612 14.27 22.61 4.50
C ASP A 612 15.75 22.36 4.75
N ALA A 613 16.54 22.17 3.69
CA ALA A 613 17.98 21.98 3.76
C ALA A 613 18.79 23.28 3.93
N GLY A 614 18.16 24.45 3.78
CA GLY A 614 18.79 25.75 4.00
C GLY A 614 19.71 26.24 2.87
N TRP A 615 19.22 26.17 1.62
CA TRP A 615 19.96 26.60 0.41
C TRP A 615 19.34 27.83 -0.26
N PRO A 616 19.47 29.03 0.34
CA PRO A 616 18.75 30.24 -0.11
C PRO A 616 19.12 30.68 -1.53
N GLU A 617 20.33 30.42 -1.99
CA GLU A 617 20.79 30.76 -3.35
C GLU A 617 20.04 29.94 -4.41
N HIS A 618 19.95 28.62 -4.24
CA HIS A 618 19.23 27.73 -5.14
C HIS A 618 17.71 27.97 -5.08
N VAL A 619 17.18 28.31 -3.90
CA VAL A 619 15.78 28.73 -3.71
C VAL A 619 15.48 30.00 -4.51
N ALA A 620 16.37 31.01 -4.44
CA ALA A 620 16.22 32.23 -5.22
C ALA A 620 16.30 31.97 -6.74
N GLU A 621 17.21 31.09 -7.17
CA GLU A 621 17.36 30.71 -8.58
C GLU A 621 16.10 30.01 -9.12
N LEU A 622 15.53 29.06 -8.36
CA LEU A 622 14.27 28.40 -8.74
C LEU A 622 13.10 29.37 -8.80
N ARG A 623 13.06 30.35 -7.89
CA ARG A 623 12.01 31.39 -7.86
C ARG A 623 12.04 32.25 -9.12
N GLU A 624 13.20 32.78 -9.47
CA GLU A 624 13.35 33.61 -10.68
C GLU A 624 13.08 32.80 -11.94
N MET A 625 13.57 31.56 -12.02
CA MET A 625 13.24 30.66 -13.12
C MET A 625 11.73 30.46 -13.26
N ALA A 626 11.01 30.17 -12.17
CA ALA A 626 9.57 29.95 -12.22
C ALA A 626 8.82 31.20 -12.72
N ARG A 627 9.21 32.39 -12.28
CA ARG A 627 8.66 33.68 -12.76
C ARG A 627 8.89 33.86 -14.26
N GLU A 628 10.14 33.72 -14.71
CA GLU A 628 10.49 33.87 -16.12
C GLU A 628 9.71 32.90 -17.02
N GLN A 629 9.55 31.64 -16.57
CA GLN A 629 8.78 30.65 -17.32
C GLN A 629 7.28 30.98 -17.35
N ILE A 630 6.70 31.49 -16.26
CA ILE A 630 5.29 31.92 -16.21
C ILE A 630 5.03 33.11 -17.15
N GLU A 631 5.95 34.07 -17.20
CA GLU A 631 5.88 35.24 -18.09
C GLU A 631 6.00 34.85 -19.57
N GLY A 632 6.86 33.86 -19.88
CA GLY A 632 7.12 33.40 -21.26
C GLY A 632 5.95 32.70 -21.95
N LEU A 633 5.00 32.13 -21.19
CA LEU A 633 3.89 31.30 -21.70
C LEU A 633 2.94 32.10 -22.62
N ARG A 634 2.97 31.79 -23.92
CA ARG A 634 2.37 32.59 -25.01
C ARG A 634 0.85 32.48 -25.19
N SER A 635 0.21 31.38 -24.80
CA SER A 635 -1.24 31.18 -24.90
C SER A 635 -1.83 30.86 -23.53
N ARG A 636 -2.74 31.72 -23.07
CA ARG A 636 -3.50 31.49 -21.84
C ARG A 636 -4.63 30.47 -22.03
N ASP A 637 -5.00 30.14 -23.26
CA ASP A 637 -6.17 29.30 -23.57
C ASP A 637 -5.81 27.84 -23.89
N ASP A 638 -4.56 27.57 -24.26
CA ASP A 638 -4.06 26.20 -24.47
C ASP A 638 -4.01 25.40 -23.15
N LEU A 639 -4.33 24.10 -23.18
CA LEU A 639 -4.43 23.27 -21.97
C LEU A 639 -3.06 23.01 -21.34
N GLU A 640 -2.05 22.71 -22.16
CA GLU A 640 -0.69 22.42 -21.71
C GLU A 640 -0.07 23.66 -21.03
N SER A 641 -0.22 24.82 -21.66
CA SER A 641 0.26 26.10 -21.14
C SER A 641 -0.43 26.51 -19.82
N ARG A 642 -1.73 26.19 -19.67
CA ARG A 642 -2.48 26.43 -18.41
C ARG A 642 -2.04 25.49 -17.30
N ASN A 643 -1.86 24.21 -17.62
CA ASN A 643 -1.38 23.20 -16.68
C ASN A 643 0.01 23.55 -16.15
N LEU A 644 0.92 23.90 -17.05
CA LEU A 644 2.26 24.34 -16.70
C LEU A 644 2.25 25.58 -15.81
N ARG A 645 1.44 26.60 -16.14
CA ARG A 645 1.26 27.79 -15.30
C ARG A 645 0.77 27.41 -13.90
N GLY A 646 -0.18 26.49 -13.79
CA GLY A 646 -0.68 25.99 -12.51
C GLY A 646 0.41 25.32 -11.68
N HIS A 647 1.22 24.43 -12.27
CA HIS A 647 2.32 23.77 -11.57
C HIS A 647 3.42 24.75 -11.14
N LEU A 648 3.81 25.69 -11.99
CA LEU A 648 4.79 26.72 -11.64
C LEU A 648 4.27 27.67 -10.55
N ALA A 649 2.96 27.96 -10.54
CA ALA A 649 2.34 28.71 -9.45
C ALA A 649 2.42 27.93 -8.13
N ILE A 650 2.19 26.61 -8.13
CA ILE A 650 2.38 25.77 -6.93
C ILE A 650 3.85 25.80 -6.47
N THR A 651 4.82 25.77 -7.40
CA THR A 651 6.24 25.94 -7.06
C THR A 651 6.52 27.30 -6.43
N LEU A 652 6.01 28.40 -7.00
CA LEU A 652 6.14 29.74 -6.43
C LEU A 652 5.54 29.83 -5.03
N ASN A 653 4.38 29.20 -4.80
CA ASN A 653 3.78 29.11 -3.48
C ASN A 653 4.70 28.42 -2.46
N LYS A 654 5.31 27.28 -2.82
CA LYS A 654 6.29 26.60 -1.96
C LYS A 654 7.55 27.44 -1.71
N LEU A 655 7.92 28.32 -2.65
CA LEU A 655 9.03 29.27 -2.51
C LEU A 655 8.69 30.54 -1.71
N GLY A 656 7.48 30.61 -1.12
CA GLY A 656 6.99 31.71 -0.29
C GLY A 656 6.26 32.83 -1.04
N GLU A 657 6.06 32.71 -2.35
CA GLU A 657 5.45 33.73 -3.20
C GLU A 657 3.92 33.56 -3.31
N HIS A 658 3.26 33.53 -2.16
CA HIS A 658 1.84 33.17 -2.03
C HIS A 658 0.90 34.07 -2.86
N ASP A 659 1.12 35.38 -2.83
CA ASP A 659 0.27 36.35 -3.55
C ASP A 659 0.35 36.19 -5.06
N GLU A 660 1.56 35.93 -5.58
CA GLU A 660 1.80 35.74 -7.00
C GLU A 660 1.22 34.42 -7.49
N ALA A 661 1.51 33.35 -6.75
CA ALA A 661 0.99 32.02 -7.02
C ALA A 661 -0.56 31.97 -6.99
N GLU A 662 -1.21 32.64 -6.04
CA GLU A 662 -2.66 32.73 -6.00
C GLU A 662 -3.23 33.45 -7.23
N ARG A 663 -2.65 34.60 -7.62
CA ARG A 663 -3.09 35.34 -8.82
C ARG A 663 -3.02 34.47 -10.07
N GLU A 664 -1.92 33.74 -10.24
CA GLU A 664 -1.71 32.87 -11.39
C GLU A 664 -2.69 31.69 -11.41
N LEU A 665 -2.90 31.02 -10.27
CA LEU A 665 -3.81 29.89 -10.19
C LEU A 665 -5.28 30.31 -10.34
N ARG A 666 -5.69 31.46 -9.79
CA ARG A 666 -7.02 32.03 -10.03
C ARG A 666 -7.25 32.35 -11.51
N ALA A 667 -6.23 32.84 -12.21
CA ALA A 667 -6.31 33.06 -13.65
C ALA A 667 -6.53 31.74 -14.41
N VAL A 668 -5.80 30.67 -14.03
CA VAL A 668 -5.98 29.32 -14.60
C VAL A 668 -7.41 28.80 -14.36
N VAL A 669 -7.94 28.94 -13.14
CA VAL A 669 -9.32 28.56 -12.81
C VAL A 669 -10.34 29.34 -13.64
N ALA A 670 -10.19 30.67 -13.73
CA ALA A 670 -11.12 31.53 -14.46
C ALA A 670 -11.15 31.22 -15.97
N ILE A 671 -9.99 31.00 -16.59
CA ILE A 671 -9.93 30.62 -18.01
C ILE A 671 -10.54 29.23 -18.20
N SER A 672 -10.22 28.28 -17.33
CA SER A 672 -10.70 26.90 -17.46
C SER A 672 -12.21 26.78 -17.25
N GLY A 673 -12.78 27.55 -16.31
CA GLY A 673 -14.22 27.67 -16.15
C GLY A 673 -14.92 28.22 -17.39
N ARG A 674 -14.30 29.18 -18.11
CA ARG A 674 -14.84 29.72 -19.37
C ARG A 674 -14.75 28.74 -20.54
N VAL A 675 -13.64 27.99 -20.64
CA VAL A 675 -13.37 27.09 -21.79
C VAL A 675 -14.08 25.74 -21.63
N HIS A 676 -14.02 25.13 -20.44
CA HIS A 676 -14.47 23.76 -20.18
C HIS A 676 -15.75 23.70 -19.33
N GLY A 677 -16.15 24.82 -18.73
CA GLY A 677 -17.23 24.88 -17.75
C GLY A 677 -16.71 24.86 -16.30
N ALA A 678 -17.50 25.45 -15.39
CA ALA A 678 -17.15 25.59 -13.97
C ALA A 678 -17.05 24.24 -13.23
N GLU A 679 -17.69 23.20 -13.76
CA GLU A 679 -17.82 21.88 -13.14
C GLU A 679 -17.08 20.76 -13.87
N ALA A 680 -16.32 21.09 -14.93
CA ALA A 680 -15.42 20.14 -15.55
C ALA A 680 -14.34 19.70 -14.56
N ASP A 681 -13.92 18.43 -14.64
CA ASP A 681 -12.92 17.81 -13.75
C ASP A 681 -11.69 18.69 -13.58
N TYR A 682 -11.15 19.15 -14.70
CA TYR A 682 -9.99 20.03 -14.75
C TYR A 682 -10.16 21.31 -13.91
N THR A 683 -11.32 21.97 -14.05
CA THR A 683 -11.62 23.20 -13.31
C THR A 683 -11.73 22.91 -11.81
N LEU A 684 -12.37 21.80 -11.44
CA LEU A 684 -12.51 21.40 -10.03
C LEU A 684 -11.17 20.98 -9.39
N PHE A 685 -10.28 20.33 -10.14
CA PHE A 685 -8.93 20.01 -9.67
C PHE A 685 -8.08 21.27 -9.47
N ALA A 686 -8.09 22.22 -10.40
CA ALA A 686 -7.39 23.49 -10.27
C ALA A 686 -7.88 24.30 -9.05
N ARG A 687 -9.19 24.30 -8.80
CA ARG A 687 -9.80 24.89 -7.59
C ARG A 687 -9.37 24.15 -6.31
N GLY A 688 -9.18 22.83 -6.37
CA GLY A 688 -8.62 22.05 -5.27
C GLY A 688 -7.21 22.52 -4.87
N TYR A 689 -6.34 22.76 -5.84
CA TYR A 689 -5.02 23.34 -5.58
C TYR A 689 -5.11 24.78 -5.04
N LEU A 690 -6.12 25.55 -5.43
CA LEU A 690 -6.35 26.90 -4.91
C LEU A 690 -6.67 26.88 -3.41
N VAL A 691 -7.41 25.87 -2.93
CA VAL A 691 -7.63 25.68 -1.48
C VAL A 691 -6.31 25.50 -0.74
N ASP A 692 -5.43 24.62 -1.24
CA ASP A 692 -4.13 24.36 -0.62
C ASP A 692 -3.25 25.63 -0.62
N LEU A 693 -3.28 26.40 -1.71
CA LEU A 693 -2.54 27.66 -1.88
C LEU A 693 -3.04 28.76 -0.92
N LEU A 694 -4.35 28.91 -0.78
CA LEU A 694 -4.96 29.83 0.18
C LEU A 694 -4.62 29.45 1.62
N SER A 695 -4.59 28.16 1.92
CA SER A 695 -4.17 27.64 3.22
C SER A 695 -2.71 27.97 3.52
N ASP A 696 -1.80 27.68 2.58
CA ASP A 696 -0.36 27.99 2.72
C ASP A 696 -0.13 29.51 2.89
N ALA A 697 -0.95 30.35 2.26
CA ALA A 697 -0.92 31.82 2.40
C ALA A 697 -1.48 32.35 3.74
N GLY A 698 -1.94 31.47 4.64
CA GLY A 698 -2.59 31.85 5.90
C GLY A 698 -4.00 32.44 5.73
N ARG A 699 -4.65 32.23 4.58
CA ARG A 699 -6.00 32.73 4.24
C ARG A 699 -7.06 31.67 4.49
N ALA A 700 -7.10 31.15 5.72
CA ALA A 700 -7.90 29.98 6.07
C ALA A 700 -9.41 30.15 5.80
N ASP A 701 -9.98 31.35 6.00
CA ASP A 701 -11.40 31.61 5.72
C ASP A 701 -11.71 31.45 4.23
N ALA A 702 -10.90 32.06 3.36
CA ALA A 702 -11.07 31.95 1.91
C ALA A 702 -10.87 30.51 1.44
N ALA A 703 -9.91 29.77 2.04
CA ALA A 703 -9.71 28.36 1.75
C ALA A 703 -10.94 27.51 2.16
N GLU A 704 -11.54 27.78 3.32
CA GLU A 704 -12.74 27.07 3.80
C GLU A 704 -13.95 27.32 2.88
N GLU A 705 -14.17 28.58 2.49
CA GLU A 705 -15.25 28.95 1.57
C GLU A 705 -15.10 28.26 0.20
N GLU A 706 -13.89 28.27 -0.36
CA GLU A 706 -13.60 27.62 -1.63
C GLU A 706 -13.75 26.09 -1.55
N CYS A 707 -13.30 25.49 -0.44
CA CYS A 707 -13.44 24.06 -0.18
C CYS A 707 -14.90 23.63 -0.02
N ARG A 708 -15.71 24.43 0.69
CA ARG A 708 -17.17 24.22 0.79
C ARG A 708 -17.84 24.29 -0.58
N ALA A 709 -17.51 25.29 -1.40
CA ALA A 709 -18.03 25.40 -2.75
C ALA A 709 -17.60 24.22 -3.65
N LEU A 710 -16.43 23.64 -3.41
CA LEU A 710 -15.98 22.41 -4.10
C LEU A 710 -16.79 21.19 -3.70
N ILE A 711 -17.11 21.01 -2.42
CA ILE A 711 -17.97 19.92 -1.94
C ILE A 711 -19.31 19.96 -2.67
N GLU A 712 -19.97 21.13 -2.67
CA GLU A 712 -21.26 21.33 -3.37
C GLU A 712 -21.15 21.06 -4.88
N ALA A 713 -20.02 21.39 -5.51
CA ALA A 713 -19.82 21.12 -6.94
C ALA A 713 -19.64 19.62 -7.23
N TRP A 714 -18.89 18.90 -6.40
CA TRP A 714 -18.71 17.45 -6.54
C TRP A 714 -19.96 16.65 -6.19
N GLU A 715 -20.77 17.10 -5.22
CA GLU A 715 -22.03 16.42 -4.84
C GLU A 715 -23.11 16.51 -5.92
N ARG A 716 -23.05 17.51 -6.80
CA ARG A 716 -24.02 17.67 -7.91
C ARG A 716 -23.72 16.75 -9.10
N ARG A 717 -22.64 15.96 -9.04
CA ARG A 717 -22.24 14.99 -10.06
C ARG A 717 -22.71 13.57 -9.69
N ASP A 718 -22.87 12.71 -10.68
CA ASP A 718 -23.32 11.31 -10.51
C ASP A 718 -22.34 10.47 -9.65
N ASP A 719 -22.75 9.24 -9.26
CA ASP A 719 -22.20 8.34 -8.22
C ASP A 719 -20.67 8.14 -8.15
N ASP A 720 -19.91 8.49 -9.20
CA ASP A 720 -18.44 8.36 -9.25
C ASP A 720 -17.68 9.44 -8.44
N SER A 721 -18.40 10.41 -7.84
CA SER A 721 -17.80 11.56 -7.15
C SER A 721 -17.62 11.38 -5.63
N ARG A 722 -18.09 10.27 -5.04
CA ARG A 722 -18.13 10.06 -3.58
C ARG A 722 -16.75 10.15 -2.92
N SER A 723 -15.70 9.64 -3.55
CA SER A 723 -14.32 9.73 -3.01
C SER A 723 -13.81 11.18 -3.02
N HIS A 724 -14.09 11.95 -4.07
CA HIS A 724 -13.74 13.37 -4.11
C HIS A 724 -14.47 14.19 -3.05
N VAL A 725 -15.75 13.92 -2.82
CA VAL A 725 -16.52 14.57 -1.74
C VAL A 725 -15.90 14.25 -0.38
N GLN A 726 -15.57 12.98 -0.11
CA GLN A 726 -14.96 12.57 1.15
C GLN A 726 -13.62 13.27 1.42
N ASP A 727 -12.72 13.35 0.43
CA ASP A 727 -11.43 14.08 0.53
C ASP A 727 -11.65 15.57 0.80
N LYS A 728 -12.57 16.23 0.08
CA LYS A 728 -12.84 17.67 0.29
C LYS A 728 -13.46 17.95 1.65
N ARG A 729 -14.37 17.09 2.12
CA ARG A 729 -14.91 17.17 3.50
C ARG A 729 -13.81 17.00 4.55
N PHE A 730 -12.90 16.04 4.36
CA PHE A 730 -11.74 15.87 5.24
C PHE A 730 -10.86 17.12 5.29
N ARG A 731 -10.53 17.70 4.12
CA ARG A 731 -9.75 18.95 4.02
C ARG A 731 -10.46 20.13 4.69
N ARG A 732 -11.77 20.29 4.47
CA ARG A 732 -12.60 21.31 5.12
C ARG A 732 -12.56 21.17 6.65
N GLY A 733 -12.68 19.95 7.18
CA GLY A 733 -12.55 19.68 8.61
C GLY A 733 -11.23 20.18 9.20
N ARG A 734 -10.11 19.99 8.48
CA ARG A 734 -8.80 20.52 8.89
C ARG A 734 -8.76 22.05 8.89
N LEU A 735 -9.25 22.69 7.83
CA LEU A 735 -9.33 24.15 7.74
C LEU A 735 -10.18 24.76 8.87
N LEU A 736 -11.29 24.11 9.22
CA LEU A 736 -12.13 24.52 10.34
C LEU A 736 -11.39 24.43 11.69
N LEU A 737 -10.51 23.44 11.88
CA LEU A 737 -9.62 23.40 13.05
C LEU A 737 -8.67 24.59 13.04
N ASP A 738 -8.04 24.90 11.91
CA ASP A 738 -7.10 26.02 11.82
C ASP A 738 -7.78 27.37 12.10
N LEU A 739 -9.06 27.52 11.73
CA LEU A 739 -9.92 28.66 12.07
C LEU A 739 -10.42 28.69 13.52
N GLY A 740 -10.15 27.65 14.32
CA GLY A 740 -10.68 27.53 15.69
C GLY A 740 -12.18 27.18 15.77
N ARG A 741 -12.83 26.84 14.64
CA ARG A 741 -14.24 26.39 14.58
C ARG A 741 -14.35 24.90 14.90
N VAL A 742 -13.90 24.53 16.11
CA VAL A 742 -13.61 23.12 16.46
C VAL A 742 -14.84 22.22 16.45
N ALA A 743 -16.01 22.70 16.87
CA ALA A 743 -17.24 21.91 16.87
C ALA A 743 -17.72 21.57 15.44
N GLU A 744 -17.67 22.54 14.53
CA GLU A 744 -17.99 22.32 13.11
C GLU A 744 -16.97 21.39 12.46
N ALA A 745 -15.69 21.52 12.83
CA ALA A 745 -14.65 20.62 12.38
C ALA A 745 -14.90 19.17 12.80
N GLU A 746 -15.29 18.93 14.06
CA GLU A 746 -15.62 17.60 14.55
C GLU A 746 -16.76 16.97 13.73
N GLU A 747 -17.84 17.72 13.49
CA GLU A 747 -18.98 17.24 12.70
C GLU A 747 -18.54 16.87 11.28
N GLU A 748 -17.81 17.76 10.61
CA GLU A 748 -17.33 17.54 9.25
C GLU A 748 -16.38 16.34 9.14
N ILE A 749 -15.45 16.19 10.10
CA ILE A 749 -14.51 15.07 10.15
C ILE A 749 -15.25 13.77 10.44
N ARG A 750 -16.27 13.75 11.31
CA ARG A 750 -17.08 12.54 11.56
C ARG A 750 -17.83 12.09 10.31
N VAL A 751 -18.39 13.04 9.55
CA VAL A 751 -19.02 12.73 8.25
C VAL A 751 -17.98 12.13 7.30
N SER A 752 -16.83 12.79 7.10
CA SER A 752 -15.77 12.27 6.24
C SER A 752 -15.26 10.90 6.70
N LEU A 753 -15.10 10.67 8.01
CA LEU A 753 -14.70 9.39 8.58
C LEU A 753 -15.72 8.28 8.29
N SER A 754 -17.02 8.58 8.41
CA SER A 754 -18.07 7.61 8.07
C SER A 754 -18.01 7.21 6.59
N MET A 755 -17.81 8.20 5.70
CA MET A 755 -17.65 7.96 4.27
C MET A 755 -16.38 7.15 3.97
N ALA A 756 -15.26 7.46 4.63
CA ALA A 756 -14.00 6.75 4.44
C ALA A 756 -14.09 5.28 4.88
N ARG A 757 -14.77 5.01 6.01
CA ARG A 757 -15.04 3.64 6.47
C ARG A 757 -15.87 2.84 5.46
N GLU A 758 -16.88 3.46 4.84
CA GLU A 758 -17.71 2.81 3.82
C GLU A 758 -16.94 2.56 2.52
N LEU A 759 -16.14 3.53 2.07
CA LEU A 759 -15.43 3.48 0.79
C LEU A 759 -14.20 2.57 0.84
N HIS A 760 -13.41 2.65 1.92
CA HIS A 760 -12.08 2.05 1.98
C HIS A 760 -11.92 1.01 3.09
N GLY A 761 -12.85 0.94 4.05
CA GLY A 761 -12.77 0.07 5.23
C GLY A 761 -12.08 0.72 6.43
N PRO A 762 -12.08 0.04 7.60
CA PRO A 762 -11.64 0.62 8.88
C PRO A 762 -10.12 0.83 9.01
N THR A 763 -9.32 0.04 8.30
CA THR A 763 -7.85 0.01 8.41
C THR A 763 -7.15 0.73 7.27
N HIS A 764 -7.90 1.34 6.34
CA HIS A 764 -7.32 2.11 5.25
C HIS A 764 -6.70 3.42 5.76
N GLN A 765 -5.62 3.88 5.10
CA GLN A 765 -4.87 5.08 5.50
C GLN A 765 -5.77 6.32 5.63
N GLU A 766 -6.69 6.54 4.69
CA GLU A 766 -7.60 7.70 4.73
C GLU A 766 -8.57 7.64 5.92
N THR A 767 -9.05 6.44 6.26
CA THR A 767 -9.88 6.23 7.44
C THR A 767 -9.11 6.53 8.71
N VAL A 768 -7.89 6.02 8.85
CA VAL A 768 -7.04 6.28 10.03
C VAL A 768 -6.64 7.75 10.10
N ASN A 769 -6.35 8.41 8.97
CA ASN A 769 -6.11 9.84 8.93
C ASN A 769 -7.33 10.63 9.44
N ALA A 770 -8.54 10.28 8.99
CA ALA A 770 -9.76 10.91 9.49
C ALA A 770 -9.96 10.70 11.00
N ARG A 771 -9.62 9.51 11.54
CA ARG A 771 -9.61 9.26 13.00
C ARG A 771 -8.58 10.14 13.71
N ALA A 772 -7.35 10.26 13.19
CA ALA A 772 -6.32 11.11 13.78
C ALA A 772 -6.75 12.59 13.84
N TRP A 773 -7.35 13.10 12.78
CA TRP A 773 -7.87 14.48 12.80
C TRP A 773 -9.11 14.64 13.69
N LEU A 774 -9.96 13.61 13.82
CA LEU A 774 -11.03 13.60 14.81
C LEU A 774 -10.46 13.69 16.22
N THR A 775 -9.43 12.90 16.54
CA THR A 775 -8.75 12.99 17.85
C THR A 775 -8.16 14.38 18.10
N THR A 776 -7.69 15.07 17.06
CA THR A 776 -7.25 16.47 17.18
C THR A 776 -8.41 17.40 17.54
N ALA A 777 -9.57 17.25 16.90
CA ALA A 777 -10.78 18.02 17.22
C ALA A 777 -11.29 17.76 18.65
N LEU A 778 -11.27 16.49 19.08
CA LEU A 778 -11.63 16.08 20.44
C LEU A 778 -10.65 16.67 21.47
N ARG A 779 -9.34 16.66 21.17
CA ARG A 779 -8.29 17.27 22.00
C ARG A 779 -8.50 18.76 22.20
N ARG A 780 -8.79 19.51 21.13
CA ARG A 780 -9.05 20.96 21.21
C ARG A 780 -10.36 21.28 21.96
N GLN A 781 -11.28 20.33 22.01
CA GLN A 781 -12.46 20.37 22.88
C GLN A 781 -12.22 19.69 24.23
N ASN A 782 -10.96 19.37 24.55
CA ASN A 782 -10.56 18.97 25.89
C ASN A 782 -11.19 17.62 26.32
N ARG A 783 -11.47 16.75 25.34
CA ARG A 783 -12.06 15.40 25.51
C ARG A 783 -10.99 14.33 25.28
N LEU A 784 -9.95 14.34 26.12
CA LEU A 784 -8.76 13.49 25.96
C LEU A 784 -9.06 11.99 26.05
N ASP A 785 -9.95 11.58 26.96
CA ASP A 785 -10.32 10.16 27.12
C ASP A 785 -10.98 9.59 25.87
N GLU A 786 -11.85 10.36 25.22
CA GLU A 786 -12.49 9.97 23.97
C GLU A 786 -11.48 9.91 22.81
N ALA A 787 -10.55 10.87 22.76
CA ALA A 787 -9.47 10.87 21.77
C ALA A 787 -8.56 9.65 21.94
N GLU A 788 -8.17 9.32 23.17
CA GLU A 788 -7.36 8.14 23.49
C GLU A 788 -8.11 6.85 23.13
N ALA A 789 -9.37 6.72 23.52
CA ALA A 789 -10.19 5.54 23.21
C ALA A 789 -10.34 5.33 21.70
N GLU A 790 -10.61 6.40 20.95
CA GLU A 790 -10.71 6.34 19.48
C GLU A 790 -9.39 5.88 18.85
N MET A 791 -8.25 6.35 19.35
CA MET A 791 -6.95 5.98 18.79
C MET A 791 -6.47 4.59 19.21
N ARG A 792 -6.74 4.16 20.44
CA ARG A 792 -6.49 2.76 20.88
C ARG A 792 -7.27 1.78 20.03
N ALA A 793 -8.54 2.07 19.74
CA ALA A 793 -9.34 1.27 18.82
C ALA A 793 -8.75 1.27 17.40
N ALA A 794 -8.15 2.39 16.94
CA ALA A 794 -7.47 2.43 15.64
C ALA A 794 -6.23 1.55 15.59
N VAL A 795 -5.43 1.57 16.66
CA VAL A 795 -4.26 0.70 16.80
C VAL A 795 -4.69 -0.77 16.79
N GLU A 796 -5.75 -1.13 17.52
CA GLU A 796 -6.27 -2.50 17.56
C GLU A 796 -6.74 -2.98 16.17
N ASP A 797 -7.57 -2.16 15.49
CA ASP A 797 -8.06 -2.46 14.14
C ASP A 797 -6.89 -2.66 13.16
N CYS A 798 -5.91 -1.76 13.19
CA CYS A 798 -4.79 -1.80 12.25
C CYS A 798 -3.84 -2.96 12.56
N ALA A 799 -3.48 -3.19 13.84
CA ALA A 799 -2.55 -4.23 14.25
C ALA A 799 -3.03 -5.64 13.86
N ALA A 800 -4.34 -5.89 13.88
CA ALA A 800 -4.91 -7.17 13.45
C ALA A 800 -4.77 -7.42 11.93
N SER A 801 -4.64 -6.37 11.13
CA SER A 801 -4.59 -6.42 9.67
C SER A 801 -3.22 -6.09 9.06
N ALA A 802 -2.29 -5.60 9.86
CA ALA A 802 -1.00 -5.10 9.41
C ALA A 802 -0.15 -6.20 8.77
N GLU A 803 0.33 -5.96 7.54
CA GLU A 803 1.22 -6.88 6.83
C GLU A 803 2.70 -6.72 7.25
N SER A 804 3.02 -5.64 7.96
CA SER A 804 4.35 -5.27 8.45
C SER A 804 4.27 -4.46 9.74
N GLU A 805 5.33 -4.48 10.54
CA GLU A 805 5.46 -3.67 11.76
C GLU A 805 5.48 -2.15 11.48
N VAL A 806 5.79 -1.74 10.24
CA VAL A 806 5.77 -0.33 9.80
C VAL A 806 4.65 -0.02 8.80
N ASP A 807 3.57 -0.79 8.86
CA ASP A 807 2.35 -0.56 8.08
C ASP A 807 1.85 0.90 8.22
N PRO A 808 1.67 1.68 7.13
CA PRO A 808 1.43 3.11 7.24
C PRO A 808 0.20 3.53 8.08
N PRO A 809 -0.98 2.87 7.96
CA PRO A 809 -2.12 3.11 8.85
C PRO A 809 -1.80 2.85 10.33
N LEU A 810 -1.16 1.71 10.64
CA LEU A 810 -0.76 1.39 12.01
C LEU A 810 0.21 2.45 12.58
N MET A 811 1.19 2.88 11.79
CA MET A 811 2.15 3.91 12.20
C MET A 811 1.47 5.25 12.47
N THR A 812 0.52 5.67 11.65
CA THR A 812 -0.27 6.90 11.92
C THR A 812 -1.04 6.77 13.23
N ALA A 813 -1.65 5.62 13.49
CA ALA A 813 -2.41 5.39 14.72
C ALA A 813 -1.51 5.42 15.97
N LEU A 814 -0.37 4.72 15.95
CA LEU A 814 0.56 4.67 17.08
C LEU A 814 1.19 6.04 17.38
N PHE A 815 1.63 6.77 16.36
CA PHE A 815 2.20 8.12 16.56
C PHE A 815 1.16 9.07 17.15
N THR A 816 -0.08 9.01 16.68
CA THR A 816 -1.15 9.87 17.22
C THR A 816 -1.52 9.46 18.65
N LEU A 817 -1.49 8.17 18.97
CA LEU A 817 -1.69 7.68 20.34
C LEU A 817 -0.60 8.21 21.27
N GLY A 818 0.67 8.14 20.86
CA GLY A 818 1.78 8.72 21.61
C GLY A 818 1.56 10.21 21.88
N ASP A 819 1.26 11.00 20.84
CA ASP A 819 0.99 12.43 20.98
C ASP A 819 -0.19 12.72 21.96
N ILE A 820 -1.17 11.82 22.08
CA ILE A 820 -2.30 11.93 23.03
C ILE A 820 -1.84 11.59 24.45
N LEU A 821 -1.04 10.53 24.64
CA LEU A 821 -0.52 10.13 25.94
C LEU A 821 0.41 11.19 26.53
N ASP A 822 1.26 11.80 25.70
CA ASP A 822 2.15 12.91 26.09
C ASP A 822 1.33 14.07 26.68
N LEU A 823 0.24 14.45 25.99
CA LEU A 823 -0.67 15.50 26.44
C LEU A 823 -1.48 15.12 27.67
N GLY A 824 -1.84 13.85 27.80
CA GLY A 824 -2.43 13.27 29.01
C GLY A 824 -1.45 13.15 30.18
N GLN A 825 -0.18 13.50 30.01
CA GLN A 825 0.90 13.35 30.99
C GLN A 825 1.09 11.92 31.49
N ARG A 826 0.83 10.95 30.61
CA ARG A 826 1.02 9.52 30.86
C ARG A 826 2.41 9.09 30.41
N TYR A 827 3.43 9.85 30.83
CA TYR A 827 4.80 9.77 30.34
C TYR A 827 5.42 8.37 30.45
N GLU A 828 5.07 7.58 31.47
CA GLU A 828 5.57 6.22 31.60
C GLU A 828 5.04 5.29 30.50
N GLU A 829 3.76 5.42 30.12
CA GLU A 829 3.19 4.63 29.02
C GLU A 829 3.65 5.17 27.67
N ALA A 830 3.72 6.50 27.54
CA ALA A 830 4.18 7.16 26.34
C ALA A 830 5.64 6.83 26.03
N GLU A 831 6.55 6.89 27.01
CA GLU A 831 7.97 6.54 26.81
C GLU A 831 8.12 5.08 26.37
N SER A 832 7.33 4.16 26.96
CA SER A 832 7.33 2.75 26.53
C SER A 832 6.87 2.59 25.08
N LEU A 833 5.86 3.35 24.66
CA LEU A 833 5.35 3.34 23.28
C LEU A 833 6.38 3.95 22.32
N TRP A 834 6.98 5.09 22.66
CA TRP A 834 7.99 5.74 21.82
C TRP A 834 9.28 4.93 21.72
N HIS A 835 9.68 4.25 22.80
CA HIS A 835 10.81 3.31 22.77
C HIS A 835 10.58 2.19 21.75
N ASP A 836 9.42 1.54 21.80
CA ASP A 836 9.01 0.51 20.83
C ASP A 836 8.92 1.08 19.41
N LEU A 837 8.40 2.30 19.23
CA LEU A 837 8.34 2.97 17.93
C LEU A 837 9.74 3.31 17.38
N VAL A 838 10.69 3.72 18.22
CA VAL A 838 12.09 3.93 17.82
C VAL A 838 12.68 2.63 17.32
N ASP A 839 12.51 1.52 18.04
CA ASP A 839 13.05 0.21 17.65
C ASP A 839 12.45 -0.27 16.33
N ARG A 840 11.12 -0.25 16.20
CA ARG A 840 10.40 -0.68 14.98
C ARG A 840 10.80 0.15 13.77
N THR A 841 10.81 1.48 13.91
CA THR A 841 11.12 2.37 12.79
C THR A 841 12.59 2.28 12.41
N SER A 842 13.51 2.16 13.37
CA SER A 842 14.94 2.01 13.10
C SER A 842 15.30 0.67 12.47
N ALA A 843 14.55 -0.39 12.77
CA ALA A 843 14.75 -1.72 12.17
C ALA A 843 14.28 -1.80 10.70
N ALA A 844 13.22 -1.06 10.34
CA ALA A 844 12.55 -1.22 9.05
C ALA A 844 12.74 -0.05 8.09
N LEU A 845 13.12 1.14 8.57
CA LEU A 845 13.27 2.36 7.77
C LEU A 845 14.72 2.84 7.77
N SER A 846 15.08 3.65 6.76
CA SER A 846 16.39 4.30 6.75
C SER A 846 16.50 5.30 7.91
N PRO A 847 17.70 5.50 8.51
CA PRO A 847 17.93 6.57 9.49
C PRO A 847 17.60 7.98 8.96
N THR A 848 17.59 8.16 7.63
CA THR A 848 17.17 9.42 6.99
C THR A 848 15.64 9.60 6.96
N HIS A 849 14.85 8.61 7.37
CA HIS A 849 13.39 8.68 7.34
C HIS A 849 12.85 9.51 8.51
N TRP A 850 11.97 10.48 8.22
CA TRP A 850 11.45 11.44 9.21
C TRP A 850 10.76 10.78 10.42
N ARG A 851 10.06 9.65 10.22
CA ARG A 851 9.42 8.88 11.32
C ARG A 851 10.41 8.43 12.39
N VAL A 852 11.62 8.01 12.00
CA VAL A 852 12.66 7.59 12.96
C VAL A 852 13.06 8.77 13.85
N ARG A 853 13.39 9.91 13.22
CA ARG A 853 13.78 11.13 13.95
C ARG A 853 12.66 11.66 14.84
N ARG A 854 11.41 11.64 14.35
CA ARG A 854 10.25 12.07 15.14
C ARG A 854 10.02 11.17 16.35
N ALA A 855 10.08 9.84 16.20
CA ALA A 855 9.93 8.91 17.33
C ALA A 855 11.00 9.14 18.39
N ARG A 856 12.27 9.30 17.97
CA ARG A 856 13.37 9.60 18.90
C ARG A 856 13.19 10.93 19.62
N ARG A 857 12.82 11.99 18.90
CA ARG A 857 12.55 13.31 19.50
C ARG A 857 11.44 13.24 20.55
N ASN A 858 10.32 12.62 20.22
CA ASN A 858 9.20 12.48 21.15
C ASN A 858 9.61 11.64 22.38
N ARG A 859 10.42 10.58 22.20
CA ARG A 859 10.99 9.83 23.32
C ARG A 859 11.88 10.70 24.21
N VAL A 860 12.72 11.57 23.65
CA VAL A 860 13.55 12.51 24.43
C VAL A 860 12.65 13.41 25.28
N ASP A 861 11.57 13.94 24.71
CA ASP A 861 10.63 14.80 25.43
C ASP A 861 9.96 14.08 26.61
N ASP A 862 9.62 12.80 26.46
CA ASP A 862 9.08 11.99 27.56
C ASP A 862 10.12 11.62 28.61
N LEU A 863 11.36 11.30 28.22
CA LEU A 863 12.45 11.08 29.16
C LEU A 863 12.71 12.33 30.01
N ARG A 864 12.58 13.53 29.41
CA ARG A 864 12.61 14.81 30.13
C ARG A 864 11.43 14.93 31.11
N GLY A 865 10.21 14.60 30.67
CA GLY A 865 9.02 14.56 31.52
C GLY A 865 9.15 13.61 32.72
N LEU A 866 9.81 12.46 32.54
CA LEU A 866 10.13 11.48 33.58
C LEU A 866 11.35 11.85 34.44
N ARG A 867 12.05 12.95 34.10
CA ARG A 867 13.30 13.39 34.74
C ARG A 867 14.46 12.40 34.62
N ARG A 868 14.43 11.54 33.59
CA ARG A 868 15.51 10.59 33.24
C ARG A 868 16.55 11.30 32.35
N TYR A 869 17.11 12.40 32.85
CA TYR A 869 17.86 13.35 32.01
C TYR A 869 19.15 12.81 31.40
N ALA A 870 19.81 11.83 32.04
CA ALA A 870 21.00 11.20 31.47
C ALA A 870 20.67 10.37 30.21
N GLU A 871 19.53 9.69 30.22
CA GLU A 871 19.04 8.95 29.05
C GLU A 871 18.54 9.90 27.97
N ALA A 872 17.85 10.97 28.36
CA ALA A 872 17.43 12.03 27.45
C ALA A 872 18.62 12.68 26.73
N GLU A 873 19.72 12.94 27.44
CA GLU A 873 20.94 13.52 26.86
C GLU A 873 21.60 12.56 25.87
N SER A 874 21.76 11.29 26.25
CA SER A 874 22.31 10.27 25.36
C SER A 874 21.50 10.12 24.07
N GLU A 875 20.16 10.10 24.18
CA GLU A 875 19.27 9.98 23.03
C GLU A 875 19.26 11.26 22.17
N ALA A 876 19.32 12.45 22.79
CA ALA A 876 19.41 13.72 22.09
C ALA A 876 20.74 13.88 21.33
N ASP A 877 21.87 13.48 21.94
CA ASP A 877 23.18 13.49 21.31
C ASP A 877 23.23 12.55 20.09
N ALA A 878 22.67 11.34 20.23
CA ALA A 878 22.53 10.40 19.12
C ALA A 878 21.65 10.99 18.01
N LEU A 879 20.50 11.58 18.36
CA LEU A 879 19.60 12.22 17.41
C LEU A 879 20.28 13.35 16.64
N VAL A 880 21.07 14.21 17.30
CA VAL A 880 21.83 15.28 16.64
C VAL A 880 22.84 14.69 15.66
N ALA A 881 23.66 13.74 16.09
CA ALA A 881 24.70 13.13 15.26
C ALA A 881 24.11 12.42 14.03
N GLU A 882 23.06 11.61 14.23
CA GLU A 882 22.38 10.89 13.16
C GLU A 882 21.69 11.85 12.18
N THR A 883 21.00 12.87 12.68
CA THR A 883 20.29 13.85 11.83
C THR A 883 21.26 14.69 11.01
N PHE A 884 22.37 15.13 11.60
CA PHE A 884 23.42 15.85 10.88
C PHE A 884 24.02 15.00 9.77
N ALA A 885 24.34 13.73 10.05
CA ALA A 885 24.85 12.80 9.04
C ALA A 885 23.82 12.49 7.93
N ALA A 886 22.53 12.48 8.26
CA ALA A 886 21.45 12.11 7.36
C ALA A 886 21.03 13.25 6.40
N VAL A 887 20.77 14.44 6.93
CA VAL A 887 20.15 15.56 6.19
C VAL A 887 20.97 16.85 6.21
N GLY A 888 22.09 16.89 6.95
CA GLY A 888 23.01 18.03 7.01
C GLY A 888 22.74 19.01 8.15
N GLU A 889 23.77 19.76 8.57
CA GLU A 889 23.72 20.60 9.79
C GLU A 889 22.79 21.82 9.71
N ARG A 890 22.45 22.24 8.49
CA ARG A 890 21.58 23.41 8.24
C ARG A 890 20.11 23.06 8.14
N HIS A 891 19.78 21.77 8.08
CA HIS A 891 18.43 21.30 7.85
C HIS A 891 17.51 21.60 9.05
N ASP A 892 16.24 21.91 8.82
CA ASP A 892 15.30 22.27 9.92
C ASP A 892 15.21 21.20 11.03
N GLU A 893 15.09 19.92 10.67
CA GLU A 893 15.19 18.79 11.63
C GLU A 893 16.51 18.76 12.43
N SER A 894 17.66 19.10 11.83
CA SER A 894 18.94 19.22 12.53
C SER A 894 18.92 20.34 13.55
N LEU A 895 18.35 21.49 13.18
CA LEU A 895 18.17 22.65 14.06
C LEU A 895 17.18 22.33 15.20
N THR A 896 16.15 21.54 14.92
CA THR A 896 15.22 21.04 15.94
C THR A 896 15.90 20.07 16.91
N ALA A 897 16.73 19.15 16.43
CA ALA A 897 17.50 18.24 17.28
C ALA A 897 18.47 18.99 18.21
N LEU A 898 19.15 20.02 17.71
CA LEU A 898 19.99 20.91 18.54
C LEU A 898 19.18 21.61 19.64
N ARG A 899 17.97 22.09 19.32
CA ARG A 899 17.07 22.69 20.30
C ARG A 899 16.67 21.69 21.38
N THR A 900 16.29 20.47 20.98
CA THR A 900 15.96 19.38 21.92
C THR A 900 17.12 19.08 22.85
N ARG A 901 18.35 18.99 22.34
CA ARG A 901 19.55 18.81 23.15
C ARG A 901 19.77 19.96 24.15
N ALA A 902 19.62 21.21 23.72
CA ALA A 902 19.76 22.37 24.60
C ALA A 902 18.70 22.39 25.73
N LEU A 903 17.47 21.96 25.42
CA LEU A 903 16.41 21.80 26.42
C LEU A 903 16.76 20.74 27.48
N VAL A 904 17.38 19.63 27.09
CA VAL A 904 17.87 18.62 28.06
C VAL A 904 18.93 19.21 29.00
N LEU A 905 19.85 20.02 28.49
CA LEU A 905 20.87 20.68 29.32
C LEU A 905 20.24 21.62 30.36
N ASP A 906 19.20 22.37 29.97
CA ASP A 906 18.45 23.21 30.91
C ASP A 906 17.74 22.39 31.99
N ASP A 907 17.11 21.27 31.63
CA ASP A 907 16.40 20.42 32.58
C ASP A 907 17.35 19.76 33.60
N GLN A 908 18.64 19.61 33.25
CA GLN A 908 19.72 19.19 34.15
C GLN A 908 20.26 20.32 35.03
N GLY A 909 19.82 21.57 34.85
CA GLY A 909 20.34 22.74 35.55
C GLY A 909 21.65 23.30 34.98
N ARG A 910 22.11 22.80 33.82
CA ARG A 910 23.36 23.24 33.15
C ARG A 910 23.10 24.46 32.25
N HIS A 911 22.55 25.52 32.84
CA HIS A 911 22.04 26.68 32.10
C HIS A 911 23.10 27.40 31.27
N ASP A 912 24.35 27.52 31.72
CA ASP A 912 25.40 28.18 30.94
C ASP A 912 25.77 27.42 29.66
N GLU A 913 25.78 26.08 29.72
CA GLU A 913 25.99 25.22 28.56
C GLU A 913 24.79 25.29 27.60
N ALA A 914 23.56 25.24 28.14
CA ALA A 914 22.33 25.40 27.37
C ALA A 914 22.30 26.75 26.64
N GLN A 915 22.60 27.85 27.31
CA GLN A 915 22.67 29.18 26.70
C GLN A 915 23.72 29.26 25.59
N THR A 916 24.86 28.59 25.75
CA THR A 916 25.88 28.50 24.69
C THR A 916 25.33 27.75 23.48
N ALA A 917 24.66 26.61 23.70
CA ALA A 917 24.03 25.85 22.64
C ALA A 917 22.91 26.64 21.93
N TYR A 918 22.05 27.37 22.65
CA TYR A 918 21.03 28.22 22.02
C TYR A 918 21.62 29.37 21.21
N ARG A 919 22.73 29.98 21.65
CA ARG A 919 23.40 31.04 20.88
C ARG A 919 24.00 30.48 19.57
N ASP A 920 24.62 29.30 19.62
CA ASP A 920 25.10 28.62 18.41
C ASP A 920 23.95 28.27 17.47
N LEU A 921 22.88 27.67 18.01
CA LEU A 921 21.67 27.36 17.24
C LEU A 921 21.05 28.61 16.62
N LEU A 922 20.94 29.71 17.37
CA LEU A 922 20.39 30.97 16.87
C LEU A 922 21.25 31.56 15.75
N ALA A 923 22.58 31.47 15.86
CA ALA A 923 23.49 31.89 14.79
C ALA A 923 23.27 31.07 13.52
N ARG A 924 23.14 29.74 13.64
CA ARG A 924 22.83 28.84 12.52
C ARG A 924 21.48 29.16 11.89
N GLN A 925 20.42 29.27 12.71
CA GLN A 925 19.07 29.62 12.25
C GLN A 925 19.03 31.00 11.60
N THR A 926 19.72 32.00 12.15
CA THR A 926 19.76 33.35 11.58
C THR A 926 20.46 33.37 10.23
N ALA A 927 21.54 32.60 10.07
CA ALA A 927 22.28 32.51 8.81
C ALA A 927 21.47 31.83 7.69
N VAL A 928 20.60 30.87 8.05
CA VAL A 928 19.84 30.06 7.08
C VAL A 928 18.44 30.62 6.81
N LEU A 929 17.71 30.96 7.86
CA LEU A 929 16.28 31.31 7.84
C LEU A 929 16.03 32.80 8.09
N GLY A 930 17.01 33.51 8.65
CA GLY A 930 16.88 34.89 9.10
C GLY A 930 16.47 35.03 10.58
N ALA A 931 16.76 36.20 11.16
CA ALA A 931 16.56 36.46 12.59
C ALA A 931 15.08 36.53 13.01
N GLU A 932 14.18 36.80 12.07
CA GLU A 932 12.73 36.96 12.30
C GLU A 932 11.95 35.67 12.06
N HIS A 933 12.63 34.60 11.62
CA HIS A 933 11.98 33.32 11.37
C HIS A 933 11.38 32.72 12.67
N PRO A 934 10.20 32.06 12.61
CA PRO A 934 9.56 31.47 13.79
C PRO A 934 10.49 30.59 14.66
N ASN A 935 11.34 29.77 14.03
CA ASN A 935 12.31 28.93 14.76
C ASN A 935 13.38 29.76 15.50
N ALA A 936 13.85 30.86 14.92
CA ALA A 936 14.80 31.76 15.59
C ALA A 936 14.16 32.47 16.80
N LEU A 937 12.91 32.94 16.66
CA LEU A 937 12.15 33.54 17.75
C LEU A 937 11.88 32.53 18.88
N THR A 938 11.60 31.28 18.56
CA THR A 938 11.45 30.20 19.55
C THR A 938 12.77 29.90 20.27
N THR A 939 13.90 29.87 19.56
CA THR A 939 15.21 29.70 20.20
C THR A 939 15.58 30.87 21.12
N ARG A 940 15.25 32.11 20.72
CA ARG A 940 15.42 33.31 21.58
C ARG A 940 14.57 33.24 22.84
N HIS A 941 13.33 32.74 22.72
CA HIS A 941 12.48 32.47 23.87
C HIS A 941 13.11 31.47 24.83
N HIS A 942 13.59 30.32 24.34
CA HIS A 942 14.24 29.32 25.20
C HIS A 942 15.54 29.83 25.83
N LEU A 943 16.31 30.64 25.11
CA LEU A 943 17.48 31.31 25.68
C LEU A 943 17.09 32.22 26.85
N ALA A 944 15.99 32.97 26.73
CA ALA A 944 15.46 33.80 27.81
C ALA A 944 14.92 32.98 28.99
N VAL A 945 14.26 31.83 28.73
CA VAL A 945 13.88 30.86 29.77
C VAL A 945 15.11 30.37 30.52
N SER A 946 16.17 29.96 29.82
CA SER A 946 17.41 29.50 30.43
C SER A 946 18.07 30.58 31.30
N MET A 947 18.07 31.84 30.86
CA MET A 947 18.54 32.98 31.68
C MET A 947 17.71 33.13 32.95
N GLY A 948 16.38 33.02 32.84
CA GLY A 948 15.47 33.10 33.99
C GLY A 948 15.70 31.97 34.99
N MET A 949 15.91 30.74 34.51
CA MET A 949 16.21 29.57 35.36
C MET A 949 17.57 29.70 36.07
N ALA A 950 18.54 30.38 35.45
CA ALA A 950 19.81 30.74 36.07
C ALA A 950 19.71 31.94 37.06
N GLY A 951 18.51 32.46 37.32
CA GLY A 951 18.27 33.59 38.23
C GLY A 951 18.54 34.97 37.63
N ARG A 952 18.86 35.06 36.33
CA ARG A 952 19.15 36.32 35.62
C ARG A 952 17.85 36.96 35.10
N HIS A 953 16.96 37.30 36.01
CA HIS A 953 15.59 37.70 35.68
C HIS A 953 15.50 39.04 34.93
N GLU A 954 16.41 40.00 35.14
CA GLU A 954 16.42 41.23 34.34
C GLU A 954 16.75 40.99 32.87
N GLU A 955 17.77 40.16 32.59
CA GLU A 955 18.18 39.84 31.21
C GLU A 955 17.12 39.01 30.50
N ALA A 956 16.50 38.06 31.22
CA ALA A 956 15.35 37.30 30.70
C ALA A 956 14.18 38.23 30.35
N LEU A 957 13.86 39.21 31.22
CA LEU A 957 12.80 40.19 30.97
C LEU A 957 13.05 41.04 29.73
N GLU A 958 14.30 41.49 29.52
CA GLU A 958 14.68 42.24 28.33
C GLU A 958 14.51 41.39 27.06
N ALA A 959 15.04 40.16 27.08
CA ALA A 959 14.93 39.24 25.96
C ALA A 959 13.47 38.89 25.62
N TYR A 960 12.65 38.59 26.64
CA TYR A 960 11.22 38.33 26.44
C TYR A 960 10.49 39.55 25.88
N THR A 961 10.81 40.75 26.36
CA THR A 961 10.21 41.99 25.85
C THR A 961 10.52 42.20 24.38
N GLN A 962 11.76 41.95 23.94
CA GLN A 962 12.13 42.07 22.55
C GLN A 962 11.43 41.04 21.67
N VAL A 963 11.42 39.75 22.08
CA VAL A 963 10.73 38.69 21.33
C VAL A 963 9.23 38.97 21.25
N LEU A 964 8.61 39.49 22.32
CA LEU A 964 7.20 39.87 22.34
C LEU A 964 6.90 40.97 21.32
N GLN A 965 7.74 42.02 21.26
CA GLN A 965 7.59 43.10 20.29
C GLN A 965 7.74 42.60 18.85
N ASP A 966 8.76 41.77 18.60
CA ASP A 966 9.00 41.16 17.29
C ASP A 966 7.79 40.32 16.86
N ARG A 967 7.27 39.46 17.75
CA ARG A 967 6.09 38.62 17.48
C ARG A 967 4.80 39.42 17.29
N ILE A 968 4.54 40.44 18.11
CA ILE A 968 3.37 41.32 17.94
C ILE A 968 3.41 41.99 16.56
N ARG A 969 4.58 42.48 16.14
CA ARG A 969 4.76 43.12 14.83
C ARG A 969 4.55 42.15 13.67
N LEU A 970 5.02 40.91 13.80
CA LEU A 970 5.01 39.91 12.72
C LEU A 970 3.68 39.18 12.58
N VAL A 971 3.10 38.71 13.69
CA VAL A 971 1.93 37.80 13.68
C VAL A 971 0.76 38.31 14.53
N GLY A 972 0.93 39.45 15.20
CA GLY A 972 -0.12 40.07 16.01
C GLY A 972 -0.11 39.66 17.49
N PRO A 973 -0.92 40.35 18.32
CA PRO A 973 -0.94 40.20 19.78
C PRO A 973 -1.58 38.91 20.28
N ASP A 974 -2.49 38.32 19.50
CA ASP A 974 -3.29 37.16 19.89
C ASP A 974 -2.72 35.84 19.32
N ALA A 975 -1.61 35.87 18.58
CA ALA A 975 -0.99 34.64 18.09
C ALA A 975 -0.51 33.76 19.28
N PRO A 976 -0.65 32.42 19.24
CA PRO A 976 -0.28 31.56 20.37
C PRO A 976 1.14 31.77 20.89
N GLY A 977 2.12 31.89 19.99
CA GLY A 977 3.51 32.16 20.38
C GLY A 977 3.71 33.54 21.02
N THR A 978 2.87 34.53 20.70
CA THR A 978 2.88 35.86 21.33
C THR A 978 2.31 35.79 22.75
N LEU A 979 1.27 34.98 22.98
CA LEU A 979 0.68 34.77 24.30
C LEU A 979 1.63 34.02 25.24
N VAL A 980 2.33 33.00 24.75
CA VAL A 980 3.39 32.30 25.51
C VAL A 980 4.50 33.27 25.92
N GLU A 981 4.90 34.15 25.02
CA GLU A 981 5.93 35.15 25.29
C GLU A 981 5.47 36.16 26.36
N ARG A 982 4.20 36.59 26.29
CA ARG A 982 3.59 37.46 27.29
C ARG A 982 3.51 36.80 28.67
N TYR A 983 3.11 35.53 28.72
CA TYR A 983 3.11 34.71 29.94
C TYR A 983 4.51 34.66 30.58
N SER A 984 5.54 34.33 29.80
CA SER A 984 6.91 34.22 30.30
C SER A 984 7.46 35.56 30.80
N ARG A 985 7.14 36.66 30.09
CA ARG A 985 7.43 38.01 30.56
C ARG A 985 6.76 38.34 31.90
N ALA A 986 5.49 37.97 32.08
CA ALA A 986 4.78 38.14 33.35
C ALA A 986 5.46 37.36 34.50
N GLY A 987 5.91 36.12 34.22
CA GLY A 987 6.71 35.32 35.14
C GLY A 987 8.01 36.03 35.57
N ALA A 988 8.77 36.57 34.63
CA ALA A 988 10.00 37.31 34.93
C ALA A 988 9.75 38.58 35.77
N LEU A 989 8.68 39.32 35.46
CA LEU A 989 8.25 40.49 36.26
C LEU A 989 7.90 40.09 37.69
N SER A 990 7.18 38.98 37.86
CA SER A 990 6.82 38.44 39.18
C SER A 990 8.07 38.06 39.99
N SER A 991 9.05 37.40 39.38
CA SER A 991 10.31 37.02 40.05
C SER A 991 11.14 38.24 40.47
N LEU A 992 11.04 39.36 39.76
CA LEU A 992 11.66 40.64 40.12
C LEU A 992 10.88 41.44 41.17
N GLY A 993 9.73 40.94 41.64
CA GLY A 993 8.86 41.64 42.58
C GLY A 993 8.07 42.81 41.97
N ARG A 994 8.01 42.92 40.64
CA ARG A 994 7.20 43.93 39.92
C ARG A 994 5.76 43.43 39.78
N VAL A 995 5.11 43.30 40.93
CA VAL A 995 3.86 42.55 41.11
C VAL A 995 2.69 43.14 40.30
N GLU A 996 2.52 44.46 40.29
CA GLU A 996 1.42 45.11 39.56
C GLU A 996 1.52 44.94 38.04
N GLU A 997 2.75 45.01 37.50
CA GLU A 997 3.01 44.81 36.08
C GLU A 997 2.82 43.35 35.68
N ALA A 998 3.27 42.41 36.52
CA ALA A 998 3.05 40.98 36.31
C ALA A 998 1.54 40.65 36.30
N GLU A 999 0.77 41.20 37.23
CA GLU A 999 -0.69 41.02 37.30
C GLU A 999 -1.38 41.53 36.03
N GLN A 1000 -0.98 42.70 35.51
CA GLN A 1000 -1.52 43.24 34.27
C GLN A 1000 -1.22 42.33 33.08
N GLU A 1001 0.02 41.85 32.94
CA GLU A 1001 0.40 40.95 31.84
C GLU A 1001 -0.30 39.59 31.93
N TYR A 1002 -0.46 39.01 33.13
CA TYR A 1002 -1.22 37.77 33.29
C TYR A 1002 -2.71 37.95 32.94
N ARG A 1003 -3.34 39.08 33.28
CA ARG A 1003 -4.73 39.35 32.87
C ARG A 1003 -4.88 39.47 31.36
N LEU A 1004 -4.01 40.23 30.70
CA LEU A 1004 -4.01 40.37 29.24
C LEU A 1004 -3.79 39.02 28.55
N THR A 1005 -2.87 38.22 29.07
CA THR A 1005 -2.60 36.88 28.56
C THR A 1005 -3.82 35.97 28.73
N MET A 1006 -4.42 35.94 29.93
CA MET A 1006 -5.62 35.14 30.22
C MET A 1006 -6.78 35.51 29.30
N GLU A 1007 -7.01 36.80 29.04
CA GLU A 1007 -8.06 37.27 28.13
C GLU A 1007 -7.78 36.88 26.67
N GLY A 1008 -6.52 36.99 26.22
CA GLY A 1008 -6.10 36.56 24.89
C GLY A 1008 -6.25 35.05 24.70
N GLU A 1009 -5.73 34.25 25.63
CA GLU A 1009 -5.83 32.79 25.59
C GLU A 1009 -7.29 32.31 25.65
N ALA A 1010 -8.13 32.96 26.47
CA ALA A 1010 -9.56 32.62 26.52
C ALA A 1010 -10.29 32.90 25.20
N ARG A 1011 -9.86 33.92 24.43
CA ARG A 1011 -10.41 34.19 23.09
C ARG A 1011 -9.91 33.19 22.05
N VAL A 1012 -8.63 32.82 22.09
CA VAL A 1012 -7.94 32.07 21.02
C VAL A 1012 -8.01 30.56 21.22
N LEU A 1013 -7.74 30.09 22.43
CA LEU A 1013 -7.71 28.67 22.79
C LEU A 1013 -9.03 28.21 23.42
N GLY A 1014 -9.72 29.15 24.08
CA GLY A 1014 -10.92 28.88 24.86
C GLY A 1014 -10.65 28.93 26.37
N PRO A 1015 -11.67 29.21 27.18
CA PRO A 1015 -11.50 29.51 28.61
C PRO A 1015 -11.10 28.31 29.49
N ASP A 1016 -11.27 27.09 28.97
CA ASP A 1016 -11.00 25.81 29.65
C ASP A 1016 -9.78 25.07 29.09
N ASP A 1017 -9.09 25.65 28.10
CA ASP A 1017 -7.88 25.05 27.51
C ASP A 1017 -6.79 24.86 28.58
N PRO A 1018 -6.08 23.72 28.62
CA PRO A 1018 -5.04 23.46 29.62
C PRO A 1018 -3.96 24.56 29.72
N SER A 1019 -3.56 25.14 28.59
CA SER A 1019 -2.57 26.23 28.54
C SER A 1019 -3.18 27.54 29.07
N ALA A 1020 -4.41 27.87 28.67
CA ALA A 1020 -5.13 29.04 29.19
C ALA A 1020 -5.31 28.97 30.72
N LEU A 1021 -5.61 27.78 31.25
CA LEU A 1021 -5.75 27.56 32.69
C LEU A 1021 -4.42 27.66 33.45
N LEU A 1022 -3.26 27.49 32.80
CA LEU A 1022 -1.96 27.70 33.44
C LEU A 1022 -1.76 29.17 33.84
N THR A 1023 -2.08 30.10 32.93
CA THR A 1023 -2.04 31.54 33.20
C THR A 1023 -2.97 31.94 34.35
N VAL A 1024 -4.18 31.35 34.40
CA VAL A 1024 -5.11 31.55 35.51
C VAL A 1024 -4.54 31.07 36.84
N VAL A 1025 -3.85 29.93 36.87
CA VAL A 1025 -3.18 29.43 38.09
C VAL A 1025 -2.10 30.39 38.57
N GLN A 1026 -1.28 30.95 37.66
CA GLN A 1026 -0.23 31.89 38.05
C GLN A 1026 -0.81 33.21 38.57
N LEU A 1027 -1.85 33.72 37.92
CA LEU A 1027 -2.58 34.90 38.41
C LEU A 1027 -3.20 34.64 39.79
N ALA A 1028 -3.82 33.48 40.00
CA ALA A 1028 -4.41 33.10 41.28
C ALA A 1028 -3.35 32.99 42.39
N ALA A 1029 -2.17 32.45 42.08
CA ALA A 1029 -1.04 32.37 43.00
C ALA A 1029 -0.51 33.76 43.37
N LEU A 1030 -0.32 34.64 42.37
CA LEU A 1030 0.10 36.03 42.58
C LEU A 1030 -0.87 36.78 43.49
N LEU A 1031 -2.18 36.65 43.26
CA LEU A 1031 -3.22 37.28 44.08
C LEU A 1031 -3.27 36.71 45.51
N ARG A 1032 -3.06 35.40 45.68
CA ARG A 1032 -2.92 34.78 47.01
C ARG A 1032 -1.75 35.38 47.77
N ASP A 1033 -0.62 35.57 47.11
CA ASP A 1033 0.60 36.10 47.73
C ASP A 1033 0.44 37.59 48.08
N GLN A 1034 -0.38 38.34 47.33
CA GLN A 1034 -0.88 39.66 47.70
C GLN A 1034 -1.98 39.66 48.79
N LYS A 1035 -2.37 38.49 49.32
CA LYS A 1035 -3.45 38.31 50.29
C LYS A 1035 -4.86 38.67 49.81
N ARG A 1036 -5.07 38.74 48.48
CA ARG A 1036 -6.39 38.92 47.85
C ARG A 1036 -7.06 37.56 47.66
N TYR A 1037 -7.43 36.95 48.78
CA TYR A 1037 -7.84 35.53 48.81
C TYR A 1037 -9.17 35.26 48.11
N GLU A 1038 -10.13 36.17 48.15
CA GLU A 1038 -11.44 36.03 47.50
C GLU A 1038 -11.29 35.91 45.98
N GLU A 1039 -10.47 36.77 45.36
CA GLU A 1039 -10.23 36.71 43.91
C GLU A 1039 -9.40 35.47 43.53
N SER A 1040 -8.41 35.12 44.34
CA SER A 1040 -7.61 33.90 44.16
C SER A 1040 -8.49 32.64 44.21
N GLU A 1041 -9.42 32.58 45.16
CA GLU A 1041 -10.36 31.47 45.34
C GLU A 1041 -11.28 31.30 44.13
N ALA A 1042 -11.82 32.41 43.61
CA ALA A 1042 -12.67 32.38 42.43
C ALA A 1042 -11.91 31.83 41.20
N LEU A 1043 -10.66 32.25 41.01
CA LEU A 1043 -9.80 31.76 39.91
C LEU A 1043 -9.41 30.29 40.10
N TYR A 1044 -9.04 29.86 41.31
CA TYR A 1044 -8.72 28.44 41.56
C TYR A 1044 -9.93 27.54 41.38
N ARG A 1045 -11.13 27.96 41.78
CA ARG A 1045 -12.36 27.20 41.51
C ARG A 1045 -12.59 27.03 40.00
N ARG A 1046 -12.44 28.11 39.22
CA ARG A 1046 -12.49 28.06 37.75
C ARG A 1046 -11.48 27.05 37.19
N VAL A 1047 -10.23 27.06 37.67
CA VAL A 1047 -9.21 26.11 37.22
C VAL A 1047 -9.58 24.67 37.58
N VAL A 1048 -10.08 24.41 38.79
CA VAL A 1048 -10.49 23.06 39.21
C VAL A 1048 -11.63 22.56 38.34
N GLU A 1049 -12.65 23.38 38.10
CA GLU A 1049 -13.78 23.02 37.24
C GLU A 1049 -13.33 22.76 35.80
N GLY A 1050 -12.55 23.68 35.22
CA GLY A 1050 -12.00 23.55 33.86
C GLY A 1050 -11.15 22.30 33.72
N ARG A 1051 -10.14 22.11 34.57
CA ARG A 1051 -9.25 20.93 34.53
C ARG A 1051 -9.97 19.62 34.81
N THR A 1052 -11.00 19.62 35.65
CA THR A 1052 -11.83 18.43 35.88
C THR A 1052 -12.60 18.04 34.62
N ARG A 1053 -13.13 19.02 33.87
CA ARG A 1053 -13.70 18.77 32.53
C ARG A 1053 -12.64 18.32 31.53
N SER A 1054 -11.43 18.89 31.61
CA SER A 1054 -10.31 18.67 30.67
C SER A 1054 -9.63 17.31 30.70
N MET A 1055 -9.12 17.00 31.89
CA MET A 1055 -8.08 16.02 32.14
C MET A 1055 -8.58 15.00 33.15
N GLY A 1056 -9.83 15.13 33.59
CA GLY A 1056 -10.41 14.38 34.70
C GLY A 1056 -10.08 14.96 36.07
N ALA A 1057 -10.88 14.55 37.05
CA ALA A 1057 -10.76 14.97 38.44
C ALA A 1057 -9.44 14.54 39.10
N GLU A 1058 -8.81 13.47 38.59
CA GLU A 1058 -7.65 12.81 39.19
C GLU A 1058 -6.31 13.12 38.51
N ALA A 1059 -6.31 13.92 37.43
CA ALA A 1059 -5.08 14.35 36.81
C ALA A 1059 -4.19 15.12 37.81
N LYS A 1060 -2.86 14.91 37.72
CA LYS A 1060 -1.87 15.48 38.65
C LYS A 1060 -2.03 17.00 38.81
N ASN A 1061 -2.26 17.71 37.71
CA ASN A 1061 -2.46 19.16 37.67
C ASN A 1061 -3.84 19.61 38.19
N THR A 1062 -4.90 18.79 38.04
CA THR A 1062 -6.21 19.04 38.66
C THR A 1062 -6.09 18.95 40.18
N LEU A 1063 -5.42 17.89 40.68
CA LEU A 1063 -5.17 17.70 42.10
C LEU A 1063 -4.27 18.79 42.70
N ALA A 1064 -3.34 19.34 41.91
CA ALA A 1064 -2.56 20.51 42.32
C ALA A 1064 -3.41 21.77 42.47
N ALA A 1065 -4.32 22.04 41.53
CA ALA A 1065 -5.23 23.17 41.62
C ALA A 1065 -6.19 23.03 42.82
N ARG A 1066 -6.75 21.84 43.06
CA ARG A 1066 -7.62 21.55 44.21
C ARG A 1066 -6.90 21.72 45.55
N HIS A 1067 -5.66 21.26 45.65
CA HIS A 1067 -4.83 21.50 46.84
C HIS A 1067 -4.60 23.00 47.10
N SER A 1068 -4.32 23.78 46.04
CA SER A 1068 -4.15 25.23 46.16
C SER A 1068 -5.45 25.93 46.55
N LEU A 1069 -6.60 25.49 46.02
CA LEU A 1069 -7.92 25.96 46.44
C LEU A 1069 -8.14 25.71 47.94
N GLY A 1070 -7.88 24.50 48.43
CA GLY A 1070 -7.94 24.18 49.85
C GLY A 1070 -7.01 25.04 50.73
N ASN A 1071 -5.81 25.36 50.23
CA ASN A 1071 -4.91 26.26 50.93
C ASN A 1071 -5.49 27.69 51.04
N VAL A 1072 -6.04 28.22 49.95
CA VAL A 1072 -6.68 29.55 49.95
C VAL A 1072 -7.89 29.57 50.89
N LEU A 1073 -8.74 28.54 50.87
CA LEU A 1073 -9.88 28.42 51.80
C LEU A 1073 -9.43 28.41 53.27
N ASN A 1074 -8.32 27.75 53.59
CA ASN A 1074 -7.71 27.83 54.92
C ASN A 1074 -7.25 29.25 55.27
N LYS A 1075 -6.63 29.98 54.33
CA LYS A 1075 -6.20 31.38 54.55
C LYS A 1075 -7.39 32.33 54.75
N MET A 1076 -8.54 32.04 54.14
CA MET A 1076 -9.80 32.77 54.35
C MET A 1076 -10.52 32.40 55.65
N GLY A 1077 -10.07 31.37 56.37
CA GLY A 1077 -10.77 30.85 57.56
C GLY A 1077 -12.02 30.02 57.26
N ARG A 1078 -12.26 29.65 56.00
CA ARG A 1078 -13.38 28.79 55.57
C ARG A 1078 -13.02 27.32 55.75
N PHE A 1079 -12.68 26.93 56.99
CA PHE A 1079 -12.07 25.63 57.29
C PHE A 1079 -12.96 24.42 56.98
N ALA A 1080 -14.29 24.55 57.11
CA ALA A 1080 -15.20 23.44 56.79
C ALA A 1080 -15.17 23.07 55.30
N GLU A 1081 -15.15 24.07 54.42
CA GLU A 1081 -15.06 23.86 52.97
C GLU A 1081 -13.66 23.37 52.58
N ALA A 1082 -12.61 23.89 53.24
CA ALA A 1082 -11.26 23.41 53.05
C ALA A 1082 -11.12 21.93 53.44
N GLU A 1083 -11.80 21.46 54.51
CA GLU A 1083 -11.74 20.06 54.93
C GLU A 1083 -12.30 19.14 53.86
N THR A 1084 -13.45 19.47 53.29
CA THR A 1084 -14.06 18.71 52.19
C THR A 1084 -13.11 18.60 51.00
N GLU A 1085 -12.61 19.74 50.49
CA GLU A 1085 -11.76 19.77 49.31
C GLU A 1085 -10.41 19.05 49.53
N ILE A 1086 -9.78 19.27 50.69
CA ILE A 1086 -8.48 18.68 51.03
C ILE A 1086 -8.60 17.17 51.23
N ARG A 1087 -9.67 16.66 51.87
CA ARG A 1087 -9.88 15.22 52.04
C ARG A 1087 -10.11 14.52 50.72
N GLU A 1088 -10.96 15.05 49.85
CA GLU A 1088 -11.17 14.51 48.50
C GLU A 1088 -9.86 14.47 47.71
N THR A 1089 -9.11 15.58 47.71
CA THR A 1089 -7.81 15.69 47.04
C THR A 1089 -6.79 14.70 47.59
N LEU A 1090 -6.77 14.50 48.91
CA LEU A 1090 -5.88 13.56 49.58
C LEU A 1090 -6.16 12.12 49.17
N THR A 1091 -7.43 11.69 49.19
CA THR A 1091 -7.83 10.34 48.76
C THR A 1091 -7.46 10.08 47.30
N ALA A 1092 -7.66 11.05 46.42
CA ALA A 1092 -7.25 10.93 45.02
C ALA A 1092 -5.72 10.87 44.87
N ARG A 1093 -4.96 11.75 45.54
CA ARG A 1093 -3.48 11.74 45.50
C ARG A 1093 -2.89 10.45 46.05
N GLN A 1094 -3.48 9.85 47.09
CA GLN A 1094 -3.04 8.56 47.61
C GLN A 1094 -3.19 7.43 46.58
N ARG A 1095 -4.25 7.46 45.75
CA ARG A 1095 -4.45 6.48 44.68
C ARG A 1095 -3.50 6.72 43.50
N VAL A 1096 -3.31 7.98 43.09
CA VAL A 1096 -2.55 8.35 41.88
C VAL A 1096 -1.04 8.41 42.11
N LEU A 1097 -0.59 9.03 43.20
CA LEU A 1097 0.83 9.28 43.49
C LEU A 1097 1.37 8.36 44.60
N GLY A 1098 0.47 7.73 45.37
CA GLY A 1098 0.83 6.99 46.56
C GLY A 1098 0.83 7.84 47.84
N PRO A 1099 0.76 7.17 49.02
CA PRO A 1099 0.66 7.83 50.32
C PRO A 1099 1.94 8.56 50.75
N GLU A 1100 3.11 8.15 50.25
CA GLU A 1100 4.42 8.69 50.65
C GLU A 1100 4.95 9.81 49.75
N HIS A 1101 4.26 10.10 48.65
CA HIS A 1101 4.69 11.12 47.70
C HIS A 1101 4.67 12.52 48.36
N ALA A 1102 5.67 13.36 48.07
CA ALA A 1102 5.83 14.69 48.67
C ALA A 1102 4.56 15.56 48.61
N ASN A 1103 3.91 15.62 47.44
CA ASN A 1103 2.63 16.35 47.27
C ASN A 1103 1.47 15.76 48.10
N THR A 1104 1.44 14.45 48.33
CA THR A 1104 0.45 13.80 49.20
C THR A 1104 0.68 14.22 50.65
N LEU A 1105 1.94 14.18 51.11
CA LEU A 1105 2.34 14.63 52.44
C LEU A 1105 2.03 16.12 52.67
N TRP A 1106 2.27 16.98 51.69
CA TRP A 1106 1.91 18.40 51.78
C TRP A 1106 0.39 18.63 51.89
N THR A 1107 -0.42 17.78 51.24
CA THR A 1107 -1.88 17.84 51.36
C THR A 1107 -2.34 17.44 52.76
N ARG A 1108 -1.72 16.40 53.35
CA ARG A 1108 -1.95 16.00 54.74
C ARG A 1108 -1.52 17.08 55.73
N HIS A 1109 -0.39 17.75 55.49
CA HIS A 1109 0.03 18.89 56.29
C HIS A 1109 -1.04 20.01 56.29
N ASN A 1110 -1.62 20.32 55.12
CA ASN A 1110 -2.70 21.29 55.03
C ASN A 1110 -3.99 20.79 55.69
N LEU A 1111 -4.28 19.49 55.69
CA LEU A 1111 -5.38 18.92 56.45
C LEU A 1111 -5.21 19.17 57.95
N GLY A 1112 -4.00 18.97 58.50
CA GLY A 1112 -3.70 19.32 59.89
C GLY A 1112 -3.94 20.81 60.20
N THR A 1113 -3.56 21.70 59.27
CA THR A 1113 -3.84 23.15 59.39
C THR A 1113 -5.35 23.43 59.43
N THR A 1114 -6.11 22.74 58.59
CA THR A 1114 -7.57 22.85 58.51
C THR A 1114 -8.23 22.39 59.81
N LEU A 1115 -7.81 21.23 60.33
CA LEU A 1115 -8.31 20.64 61.58
C LEU A 1115 -8.01 21.54 62.79
N LYS A 1116 -6.81 22.15 62.83
CA LYS A 1116 -6.47 23.16 63.85
C LYS A 1116 -7.42 24.36 63.76
N GLY A 1117 -7.70 24.85 62.56
CA GLY A 1117 -8.66 25.95 62.33
C GLY A 1117 -10.09 25.63 62.77
N LEU A 1118 -10.50 24.35 62.68
CA LEU A 1118 -11.78 23.85 63.20
C LEU A 1118 -11.79 23.58 64.71
N GLY A 1119 -10.65 23.77 65.41
CA GLY A 1119 -10.51 23.48 66.83
C GLY A 1119 -10.30 22.00 67.17
N ARG A 1120 -10.10 21.13 66.17
CA ARG A 1120 -9.88 19.67 66.33
C ARG A 1120 -8.39 19.39 66.51
N LEU A 1121 -7.83 19.85 67.63
CA LEU A 1121 -6.38 19.88 67.88
C LEU A 1121 -5.74 18.47 67.90
N ASP A 1122 -6.39 17.49 68.53
CA ASP A 1122 -5.87 16.11 68.62
C ASP A 1122 -5.73 15.47 67.24
N GLU A 1123 -6.72 15.69 66.36
CA GLU A 1123 -6.69 15.17 64.99
C GLU A 1123 -5.65 15.90 64.13
N ALA A 1124 -5.48 17.21 64.33
CA ALA A 1124 -4.42 17.98 63.67
C ALA A 1124 -3.02 17.49 64.07
N GLU A 1125 -2.81 17.23 65.36
CA GLU A 1125 -1.55 16.71 65.88
C GLU A 1125 -1.26 15.30 65.33
N ALA A 1126 -2.29 14.44 65.27
CA ALA A 1126 -2.16 13.11 64.69
C ALA A 1126 -1.76 13.14 63.20
N GLU A 1127 -2.39 13.99 62.39
CA GLU A 1127 -2.04 14.14 60.97
C GLU A 1127 -0.61 14.68 60.80
N TRP A 1128 -0.23 15.72 61.55
CA TRP A 1128 1.12 16.25 61.44
C TRP A 1128 2.20 15.29 61.93
N ARG A 1129 1.95 14.50 62.99
CA ARG A 1129 2.90 13.44 63.40
C ARG A 1129 3.09 12.40 62.31
N ALA A 1130 2.01 11.94 61.70
CA ALA A 1130 2.08 10.97 60.61
C ALA A 1130 2.79 11.53 59.37
N VAL A 1131 2.62 12.82 59.06
CA VAL A 1131 3.38 13.48 57.99
C VAL A 1131 4.85 13.63 58.34
N LEU A 1132 5.18 13.99 59.59
CA LEU A 1132 6.56 14.17 60.03
C LEU A 1132 7.34 12.84 59.96
N GLU A 1133 6.76 11.75 60.48
CA GLU A 1133 7.36 10.42 60.45
C GLU A 1133 7.70 9.97 59.01
N ILE A 1134 6.75 10.10 58.09
CA ILE A 1134 6.97 9.71 56.68
C ILE A 1134 7.93 10.71 56.01
N GLY A 1135 7.80 12.01 56.28
CA GLY A 1135 8.63 13.07 55.71
C GLY A 1135 10.10 12.93 56.08
N GLU A 1136 10.42 12.65 57.35
CA GLU A 1136 11.79 12.42 57.81
C GLU A 1136 12.40 11.18 57.14
N ARG A 1137 11.63 10.10 57.01
CA ARG A 1137 12.08 8.86 56.36
C ARG A 1137 12.27 9.00 54.84
N VAL A 1138 11.35 9.66 54.14
CA VAL A 1138 11.26 9.63 52.68
C VAL A 1138 11.87 10.87 52.03
N LEU A 1139 11.62 12.05 52.60
CA LEU A 1139 12.06 13.33 52.03
C LEU A 1139 13.32 13.89 52.71
N GLY A 1140 13.64 13.41 53.92
CA GLY A 1140 14.73 13.91 54.75
C GLY A 1140 14.32 15.04 55.69
N GLU A 1141 15.16 15.31 56.68
CA GLU A 1141 14.88 16.24 57.79
C GLU A 1141 14.83 17.72 57.35
N GLU A 1142 15.61 18.07 56.33
CA GLU A 1142 15.75 19.43 55.79
C GLU A 1142 14.70 19.78 54.74
N HIS A 1143 13.92 18.80 54.26
CA HIS A 1143 12.90 19.08 53.26
C HIS A 1143 11.83 20.02 53.84
N ASN A 1144 11.43 21.03 53.07
CA ASN A 1144 10.51 22.08 53.52
C ASN A 1144 9.21 21.53 54.13
N CYS A 1145 8.64 20.47 53.55
CA CYS A 1145 7.47 19.77 54.11
C CYS A 1145 7.70 19.27 55.54
N THR A 1146 8.85 18.64 55.79
CA THR A 1146 9.25 18.08 57.08
C THR A 1146 9.44 19.20 58.11
N VAL A 1147 10.20 20.23 57.74
CA VAL A 1147 10.48 21.40 58.58
C VAL A 1147 9.18 22.12 58.97
N LYS A 1148 8.31 22.44 58.00
CA LYS A 1148 7.04 23.14 58.25
C LYS A 1148 6.09 22.33 59.11
N THR A 1149 6.06 21.01 58.93
CA THR A 1149 5.25 20.12 59.77
C THR A 1149 5.76 20.08 61.20
N ARG A 1150 7.08 20.07 61.40
CA ARG A 1150 7.72 20.16 62.72
C ARG A 1150 7.40 21.48 63.41
N GLU A 1151 7.52 22.60 62.69
CA GLU A 1151 7.13 23.93 63.17
C GLU A 1151 5.65 23.97 63.57
N ALA A 1152 4.76 23.38 62.78
CA ALA A 1152 3.33 23.32 63.06
C ALA A 1152 3.00 22.51 64.34
N LEU A 1153 3.68 21.38 64.55
CA LEU A 1153 3.60 20.57 65.78
C LEU A 1153 4.13 21.33 67.00
N ALA A 1154 5.29 21.99 66.88
CA ALA A 1154 5.82 22.82 67.95
C ALA A 1154 4.87 23.98 68.30
N GLY A 1155 4.23 24.59 67.31
CA GLY A 1155 3.25 25.66 67.48
C GLY A 1155 1.85 25.21 67.98
N LEU A 1156 1.59 23.91 68.17
CA LEU A 1156 0.44 23.43 68.96
C LEU A 1156 0.75 23.44 70.45
N ARG A 1157 2.01 23.20 70.82
CA ARG A 1157 2.51 23.09 72.19
C ARG A 1157 2.94 24.45 72.75
N GLY A 1158 2.11 25.48 72.64
CA GLY A 1158 2.42 26.83 73.15
C GLY A 1158 2.98 26.83 74.60
N PRO A 1159 3.67 27.90 75.03
CA PRO A 1159 4.72 27.92 76.08
C PRO A 1159 4.35 27.51 77.52
N GLU A 1160 3.19 26.88 77.75
CA GLU A 1160 2.74 26.44 79.08
C GLU A 1160 3.46 25.17 79.57
N ASP A 1161 4.08 24.38 78.68
CA ASP A 1161 4.83 23.17 79.07
C ASP A 1161 6.28 23.44 79.52
N ASP A 1162 6.84 24.64 79.27
CA ASP A 1162 8.20 25.02 79.71
C ASP A 1162 8.26 25.48 81.19
N GLN A 1163 7.14 25.44 81.93
CA GLN A 1163 7.09 25.69 83.38
C GLN A 1163 6.98 24.42 84.26
N MET A 1164 7.03 23.22 83.67
CA MET A 1164 7.04 21.95 84.43
C MET A 1164 8.18 20.99 84.06
N SER A 1165 9.40 21.50 83.87
CA SER A 1165 10.62 20.66 83.89
C SER A 1165 11.76 21.32 84.63
#